data_AF-A0A2Z6SHT5-F1
#
_entry.id   AF-A0A2Z6SHT5-F1
#
_cell.length_a   1.000
_cell.length_b   1.000
_cell.length_c   1.000
_cell.angle_alpha   90.00
_cell.angle_beta   90.00
_cell.angle_gamma   90.00
#
_symmetry.space_group_name_H-M   'P 1'
#
loop_
_entity.id
_entity.type
_entity.pdbx_description
1 polymer ?
#
loop_
_entity_poly.entity_id
_entity_poly.type
_entity_poly.pdbx_seq_one_letter_code
_entity_poly.pdbx_strand_id
1 'polypeptide(L)'
;MMLSLNCLILGRASEKSFIEDIGEEYDTDDKVKIKFVDFKVSHLKEKLFRRQIIKDITSSSEYIDLWKVDGKKVNEEENNLKEFTESDIKEKLGGVKMISRFPLEDYFKAKETNIRDIHVFIVSTTTVKDAIDIALKKAITDTSITRPDDEMPFMERNTDQAISEITKNIGNHLKGSKAKTDFSVLVSGGAPGIGKTRFGSEIFKHLKDNQNWAPPAWKNNLQLENLYVDFGNGCRLDSYDDELTPTVIIGLRIAYVFFIEGKYTMRFETFRDRVWKYKDIFKISNVFECIYEHLNFQPNRQLFVFLHIDEFQLIDQWEIDAVNERKMSVKHLFKEMINGLASFMFGPPSLIYVQTFFSGTAPQAVISVKESSKVSFEFANCPQLSFRALLEIANHYAQKYDVEKFDCGTYKWMLCRPFLQLLEDTGGLPRALQYVFEVCFEIEVDRKKFFNDIHNQHFNIIFNNVKHRLQMRYNIYETIEKNKKLALELLYHSIDAIPVLRETCLDPNDEVCTIKNLERDAHIILSSCDDTSSGFTIKMPFFFICLYNDKLKIMDFNLEETFRVQNAMHWQDWELFVAYYEAFRTNLLIKRGNRTVRLGELYRGVYGTESAKNIEVRLKKLTVRQANEQFPCSKLTEKGSSKSIPWEEGEAVIVNGVSAKWGDSFRVLETVQGDRLFSIHQAKYDYNSAEYTLDDLFEEHVKNCESSYAEQLLAKYRHITIVFTTQPFYETISYNDCFIISCNNFEQYFGPVFSSRATFALIKNINPNFSELQRMVERLPGVGNVTAEKIIINRPYKSEDDFFNKHGRAKRGMEKNECENPEKKIKLDFYPFNV
;
A
#
# COMPACT_ATOMS: atom_id res chain seq x y z
N MET A 1 68.65 26.99 -19.86
CA MET A 1 67.81 27.86 -19.01
C MET A 1 66.91 26.94 -18.20
N MET A 2 66.87 27.09 -16.89
CA MET A 2 66.06 26.25 -15.99
C MET A 2 65.14 27.17 -15.20
N LEU A 3 63.82 26.93 -15.25
CA LEU A 3 62.82 27.62 -14.44
C LEU A 3 62.45 26.70 -13.28
N SER A 4 62.67 27.15 -12.05
CA SER A 4 62.26 26.42 -10.84
C SER A 4 61.04 27.11 -10.23
N LEU A 5 59.93 26.38 -10.09
CA LEU A 5 58.70 26.88 -9.48
C LEU A 5 58.46 26.17 -8.15
N ASN A 6 58.37 26.95 -7.07
CA ASN A 6 57.87 26.41 -5.80
C ASN A 6 56.34 26.34 -5.83
N CYS A 7 55.82 25.15 -5.61
CA CYS A 7 54.42 24.83 -5.62
C CYS A 7 53.94 24.46 -4.22
N LEU A 8 52.74 24.92 -3.86
CA LEU A 8 52.05 24.54 -2.62
C LEU A 8 50.65 24.04 -2.94
N ILE A 9 50.26 22.90 -2.34
CA ILE A 9 48.89 22.39 -2.42
C ILE A 9 48.03 23.17 -1.43
N LEU A 10 46.86 23.64 -1.88
CA LEU A 10 45.91 24.37 -1.02
C LEU A 10 45.57 23.57 0.24
N GLY A 11 45.56 24.24 1.40
CA GLY A 11 45.32 23.63 2.70
C GLY A 11 46.55 23.01 3.37
N ARG A 12 47.76 23.30 2.87
CA ARG A 12 49.03 22.88 3.50
C ARG A 12 49.84 24.09 4.00
N ALA A 13 50.66 23.87 5.02
CA ALA A 13 51.60 24.87 5.53
C ALA A 13 52.77 25.10 4.55
N SER A 14 53.41 26.28 4.62
CA SER A 14 54.49 26.72 3.70
C SER A 14 55.65 25.73 3.60
N GLU A 15 56.02 25.12 4.73
CA GLU A 15 57.05 24.07 4.89
C GLU A 15 56.80 22.80 4.05
N LYS A 16 55.57 22.61 3.54
CA LYS A 16 55.19 21.49 2.66
C LYS A 16 55.24 21.85 1.18
N SER A 17 55.72 23.04 0.83
CA SER A 17 55.97 23.42 -0.55
C SER A 17 57.06 22.54 -1.17
N PHE A 18 57.02 22.38 -2.49
CA PHE A 18 58.00 21.60 -3.22
C PHE A 18 58.36 22.29 -4.54
N ILE A 19 59.58 22.05 -5.01
CA ILE A 19 60.10 22.67 -6.24
C ILE A 19 59.80 21.78 -7.43
N GLU A 20 59.29 22.37 -8.52
CA GLU A 20 59.17 21.76 -9.84
C GLU A 20 60.12 22.46 -10.83
N ASP A 21 61.12 21.72 -11.32
CA ASP A 21 62.12 22.23 -12.25
C ASP A 21 61.70 21.98 -13.71
N ILE A 22 61.77 23.04 -14.52
CA ILE A 22 61.41 23.02 -15.94
C ILE A 22 62.67 23.36 -16.73
N GLY A 23 63.19 22.38 -17.47
CA GLY A 23 64.38 22.51 -18.32
C GLY A 23 64.06 23.13 -19.68
N GLU A 24 65.07 23.17 -20.56
CA GLU A 24 64.93 23.71 -21.93
C GLU A 24 64.01 22.89 -22.83
N GLU A 25 63.89 21.58 -22.54
CA GLU A 25 63.05 20.63 -23.27
C GLU A 25 62.27 19.74 -22.28
N TYR A 26 61.05 19.37 -22.65
CA TYR A 26 60.17 18.49 -21.89
C TYR A 26 59.57 17.41 -22.79
N ASP A 27 59.66 16.15 -22.36
CA ASP A 27 59.02 15.02 -23.04
C ASP A 27 57.63 14.76 -22.41
N THR A 28 56.59 14.90 -23.24
CA THR A 28 55.20 14.56 -22.85
C THR A 28 55.03 13.04 -22.72
N ASP A 29 53.91 12.61 -22.12
CA ASP A 29 53.56 11.18 -22.02
C ASP A 29 53.48 10.49 -23.40
N ASP A 30 53.14 11.24 -24.47
CA ASP A 30 53.14 10.78 -25.87
C ASP A 30 54.54 10.76 -26.53
N LYS A 31 55.60 11.00 -25.75
CA LYS A 31 57.00 11.11 -26.21
C LYS A 31 57.23 12.25 -27.20
N VAL A 32 56.44 13.31 -27.13
CA VAL A 32 56.66 14.54 -27.90
C VAL A 32 57.57 15.47 -27.13
N LYS A 33 58.65 15.91 -27.76
CA LYS A 33 59.61 16.83 -27.17
C LYS A 33 59.18 18.27 -27.40
N ILE A 34 58.94 19.01 -26.32
CA ILE A 34 58.45 20.39 -26.33
C ILE A 34 59.54 21.31 -25.77
N LYS A 35 59.85 22.40 -26.48
CA LYS A 35 60.79 23.42 -26.01
C LYS A 35 60.13 24.30 -24.95
N PHE A 36 60.93 24.87 -24.05
CA PHE A 36 60.41 25.76 -23.00
C PHE A 36 59.56 26.92 -23.53
N VAL A 37 59.92 27.50 -24.68
CA VAL A 37 59.16 28.58 -25.34
C VAL A 37 57.75 28.15 -25.78
N ASP A 38 57.56 26.87 -26.05
CA ASP A 38 56.27 26.28 -26.44
C ASP A 38 55.57 25.57 -25.26
N PHE A 39 56.15 25.67 -24.05
CA PHE A 39 55.66 24.99 -22.87
C PHE A 39 54.42 25.70 -22.31
N LYS A 40 53.28 25.02 -22.33
CA LYS A 40 51.98 25.54 -21.87
C LYS A 40 51.69 25.16 -20.42
N VAL A 41 50.73 25.85 -19.82
CA VAL A 41 50.21 25.51 -18.48
C VAL A 41 49.67 24.07 -18.41
N SER A 42 49.08 23.54 -19.49
CA SER A 42 48.67 22.12 -19.56
C SER A 42 49.82 21.14 -19.36
N HIS A 43 51.01 21.42 -19.93
CA HIS A 43 52.18 20.58 -19.74
C HIS A 43 52.73 20.69 -18.30
N LEU A 44 52.56 21.85 -17.65
CA LEU A 44 52.87 21.98 -16.22
C LEU A 44 51.94 21.11 -15.36
N LYS A 45 50.63 21.12 -15.66
CA LYS A 45 49.65 20.27 -14.97
C LYS A 45 49.99 18.78 -15.12
N GLU A 46 50.30 18.33 -16.34
CA GLU A 46 50.76 16.96 -16.62
C GLU A 46 52.01 16.61 -15.81
N LYS A 47 53.03 17.47 -15.86
CA LYS A 47 54.29 17.27 -15.13
C LYS A 47 54.07 17.18 -13.61
N LEU A 48 53.26 18.07 -13.03
CA LEU A 48 52.91 18.04 -11.61
C LEU A 48 52.15 16.76 -11.24
N PHE A 49 51.22 16.32 -12.09
CA PHE A 49 50.46 15.08 -11.89
C PHE A 49 51.34 13.82 -11.87
N ARG A 50 52.52 13.84 -12.50
CA ARG A 50 53.48 12.71 -12.38
C ARG A 50 53.97 12.51 -10.94
N ARG A 51 53.88 13.51 -10.05
CA ARG A 51 54.26 13.38 -8.64
C ARG A 51 53.20 12.63 -7.83
N GLN A 52 53.65 11.67 -7.02
CA GLN A 52 52.77 10.91 -6.14
C GLN A 52 51.92 11.80 -5.22
N ILE A 53 52.51 12.87 -4.68
CA ILE A 53 51.84 13.82 -3.78
C ILE A 53 50.62 14.51 -4.43
N ILE A 54 50.59 14.59 -5.77
CA ILE A 54 49.49 15.14 -6.56
C ILE A 54 48.49 14.03 -6.92
N LYS A 55 48.97 12.84 -7.30
CA LYS A 55 48.10 11.65 -7.49
C LYS A 55 47.33 11.26 -6.23
N ASP A 56 47.85 11.59 -5.06
CA ASP A 56 47.19 11.34 -3.77
C ASP A 56 45.96 12.23 -3.55
N ILE A 57 45.83 13.35 -4.28
CA ILE A 57 44.75 14.33 -4.12
C ILE A 57 43.83 14.49 -5.34
N THR A 58 44.22 13.99 -6.52
CA THR A 58 43.42 14.04 -7.75
C THR A 58 43.69 12.83 -8.66
N SER A 59 42.72 12.45 -9.48
CA SER A 59 42.80 11.32 -10.43
C SER A 59 43.29 11.70 -11.83
N SER A 60 43.31 13.00 -12.18
CA SER A 60 43.78 13.51 -13.48
C SER A 60 44.47 14.88 -13.36
N SER A 61 45.36 15.18 -14.30
CA SER A 61 45.99 16.49 -14.46
C SER A 61 45.00 17.58 -14.89
N GLU A 62 43.86 17.20 -15.49
CA GLU A 62 42.80 18.14 -15.89
C GLU A 62 42.07 18.74 -14.69
N TYR A 63 41.98 18.00 -13.57
CA TYR A 63 41.29 18.39 -12.34
C TYR A 63 42.20 19.14 -11.34
N ILE A 64 43.23 19.77 -11.88
CA ILE A 64 44.15 20.62 -11.13
C ILE A 64 44.02 22.03 -11.66
N ASP A 65 43.64 22.96 -10.82
CA ASP A 65 43.77 24.37 -11.10
C ASP A 65 45.08 24.91 -10.53
N LEU A 66 45.82 25.62 -11.38
CA LEU A 66 47.07 26.26 -11.01
C LEU A 66 46.80 27.75 -10.86
N TRP A 67 47.20 28.31 -9.73
CA TRP A 67 47.06 29.73 -9.43
C TRP A 67 48.45 30.34 -9.27
N LYS A 68 48.77 31.33 -10.10
CA LYS A 68 49.98 32.13 -9.96
C LYS A 68 49.77 33.18 -8.89
N VAL A 69 50.62 33.20 -7.86
CA VAL A 69 50.48 34.08 -6.68
C VAL A 69 51.64 35.07 -6.58
N ASP A 70 51.45 36.12 -5.77
CA ASP A 70 52.52 37.06 -5.42
C ASP A 70 53.30 36.52 -4.21
N GLY A 71 54.55 36.12 -4.46
CA GLY A 71 55.44 35.54 -3.45
C GLY A 71 55.59 36.36 -2.17
N LYS A 72 55.58 37.71 -2.27
CA LYS A 72 55.69 38.57 -1.09
C LYS A 72 54.47 38.48 -0.19
N LYS A 73 53.28 38.46 -0.79
CA LYS A 73 52.02 38.32 -0.06
C LYS A 73 51.89 36.92 0.56
N VAL A 74 52.43 35.90 -0.09
CA VAL A 74 52.47 34.55 0.50
C VAL A 74 53.35 34.52 1.74
N ASN A 75 54.50 35.21 1.73
CA ASN A 75 55.38 35.30 2.89
C ASN A 75 54.75 36.12 4.04
N GLU A 76 53.96 37.15 3.74
CA GLU A 76 53.20 37.91 4.74
C GLU A 76 52.15 37.04 5.46
N GLU A 77 51.58 36.05 4.76
CA GLU A 77 50.52 35.16 5.23
C GLU A 77 51.01 33.75 5.60
N GLU A 78 52.33 33.55 5.75
CA GLU A 78 52.97 32.22 5.83
C GLU A 78 52.34 31.29 6.89
N ASN A 79 52.02 31.85 8.06
CA ASN A 79 51.45 31.11 9.18
C ASN A 79 49.96 30.73 8.98
N ASN A 80 49.27 31.38 8.04
CA ASN A 80 47.83 31.22 7.82
C ASN A 80 47.51 30.33 6.61
N LEU A 81 48.49 30.02 5.75
CA LEU A 81 48.30 29.33 4.45
C LEU A 81 47.56 27.98 4.55
N LYS A 82 47.67 27.29 5.69
CA LYS A 82 46.99 26.00 5.91
C LYS A 82 45.46 26.13 5.97
N GLU A 83 44.96 27.30 6.34
CA GLU A 83 43.51 27.59 6.49
C GLU A 83 42.92 28.27 5.25
N PHE A 84 43.72 28.54 4.23
CA PHE A 84 43.28 29.29 3.06
C PHE A 84 42.29 28.51 2.19
N THR A 85 41.30 29.23 1.68
CA THR A 85 40.34 28.79 0.66
C THR A 85 40.78 29.26 -0.74
N GLU A 86 40.10 28.80 -1.80
CA GLU A 86 40.37 29.27 -3.17
C GLU A 86 40.11 30.80 -3.31
N SER A 87 39.13 31.35 -2.61
CA SER A 87 38.88 32.80 -2.58
C SER A 87 40.03 33.57 -1.93
N ASP A 88 40.62 33.05 -0.85
CA ASP A 88 41.76 33.68 -0.18
C ASP A 88 42.99 33.79 -1.10
N ILE A 89 43.19 32.80 -1.99
CA ILE A 89 44.27 32.86 -3.00
C ILE A 89 44.11 34.10 -3.88
N LYS A 90 42.88 34.37 -4.34
CA LYS A 90 42.60 35.52 -5.21
C LYS A 90 42.70 36.84 -4.44
N GLU A 91 42.04 36.92 -3.29
CA GLU A 91 41.85 38.18 -2.55
C GLU A 91 43.09 38.59 -1.76
N LYS A 92 43.76 37.63 -1.09
CA LYS A 92 44.89 37.89 -0.18
C LYS A 92 46.23 37.70 -0.85
N LEU A 93 46.37 36.69 -1.73
CA LEU A 93 47.66 36.37 -2.37
C LEU A 93 47.85 37.00 -3.76
N GLY A 94 46.87 37.79 -4.23
CA GLY A 94 46.89 38.36 -5.59
C GLY A 94 46.84 37.29 -6.68
N GLY A 95 46.22 36.15 -6.38
CA GLY A 95 46.21 34.97 -7.23
C GLY A 95 45.53 35.21 -8.59
N VAL A 96 46.21 34.75 -9.64
CA VAL A 96 45.68 34.71 -11.01
C VAL A 96 45.58 33.25 -11.45
N LYS A 97 44.36 32.79 -11.73
CA LYS A 97 44.11 31.44 -12.25
C LYS A 97 44.76 31.28 -13.62
N MET A 98 45.61 30.26 -13.75
CA MET A 98 46.38 30.00 -14.96
C MET A 98 45.54 29.21 -15.97
N ILE A 99 45.52 29.69 -17.22
CA ILE A 99 44.73 29.11 -18.30
C ILE A 99 45.55 28.03 -19.03
N SER A 100 45.04 26.79 -19.08
CA SER A 100 45.75 25.61 -19.60
C SER A 100 46.39 25.79 -20.98
N ARG A 101 45.70 26.48 -21.91
CA ARG A 101 46.17 26.65 -23.30
C ARG A 101 47.22 27.75 -23.48
N PHE A 102 47.46 28.58 -22.46
CA PHE A 102 48.41 29.69 -22.55
C PHE A 102 49.85 29.23 -22.33
N PRO A 103 50.83 29.86 -23.00
CA PRO A 103 52.24 29.67 -22.68
C PRO A 103 52.53 29.91 -21.20
N LEU A 104 53.41 29.11 -20.62
CA LEU A 104 53.82 29.28 -19.22
C LEU A 104 54.60 30.59 -19.01
N GLU A 105 55.28 31.06 -20.06
CA GLU A 105 56.01 32.34 -20.07
C GLU A 105 55.12 33.58 -19.87
N ASP A 106 53.81 33.47 -20.15
CA ASP A 106 52.83 34.52 -19.84
C ASP A 106 52.72 34.78 -18.33
N TYR A 107 53.05 33.78 -17.51
CA TYR A 107 52.94 33.83 -16.06
C TYR A 107 54.29 33.98 -15.35
N PHE A 108 55.35 33.34 -15.89
CA PHE A 108 56.66 33.29 -15.26
C PHE A 108 57.79 33.54 -16.27
N LYS A 109 58.67 34.51 -15.97
CA LYS A 109 59.87 34.78 -16.77
C LYS A 109 61.10 34.20 -16.08
N ALA A 110 61.82 33.30 -16.74
CA ALA A 110 62.90 32.52 -16.13
C ALA A 110 64.13 33.31 -15.62
N LYS A 111 64.24 34.63 -15.87
CA LYS A 111 65.27 35.50 -15.26
C LYS A 111 64.78 36.31 -14.04
N GLU A 112 63.48 36.31 -13.76
CA GLU A 112 62.83 37.20 -12.80
C GLU A 112 62.20 36.44 -11.61
N THR A 113 62.19 35.10 -11.64
CA THR A 113 61.55 34.25 -10.64
C THR A 113 62.46 34.01 -9.43
N ASN A 114 62.06 34.48 -8.24
CA ASN A 114 62.82 34.29 -7.01
C ASN A 114 62.57 32.90 -6.42
N ILE A 115 63.59 32.04 -6.47
CA ILE A 115 63.52 30.61 -6.05
C ILE A 115 63.11 30.43 -4.57
N ARG A 116 63.12 31.46 -3.74
CA ARG A 116 62.69 31.37 -2.33
C ARG A 116 61.19 31.53 -2.11
N ASP A 117 60.47 32.12 -3.04
CA ASP A 117 59.05 32.42 -2.87
C ASP A 117 58.18 31.24 -3.29
N ILE A 118 56.95 31.14 -2.78
CA ILE A 118 55.95 30.21 -3.32
C ILE A 118 55.29 30.87 -4.53
N HIS A 119 55.32 30.18 -5.67
CA HIS A 119 54.96 30.73 -6.97
C HIS A 119 53.57 30.28 -7.45
N VAL A 120 53.23 29.02 -7.15
CA VAL A 120 52.04 28.35 -7.66
C VAL A 120 51.28 27.70 -6.51
N PHE A 121 50.00 28.02 -6.41
CA PHE A 121 49.06 27.22 -5.63
C PHE A 121 48.39 26.18 -6.51
N ILE A 122 48.36 24.94 -6.03
CA ILE A 122 47.72 23.79 -6.67
C ILE A 122 46.39 23.56 -5.95
N VAL A 123 45.29 23.75 -6.68
CA VAL A 123 43.92 23.52 -6.19
C VAL A 123 43.36 22.30 -6.90
N SER A 124 43.03 21.25 -6.15
CA SER A 124 42.32 20.09 -6.72
C SER A 124 40.84 20.43 -6.86
N THR A 125 40.29 20.24 -8.06
CA THR A 125 38.85 20.29 -8.29
C THR A 125 38.30 18.88 -8.06
N THR A 126 37.95 18.53 -6.82
CA THR A 126 37.41 17.20 -6.50
C THR A 126 36.09 16.98 -7.25
N THR A 127 36.01 15.92 -8.07
CA THR A 127 34.78 15.53 -8.77
C THR A 127 33.89 14.65 -7.89
N VAL A 128 32.62 14.47 -8.29
CA VAL A 128 31.70 13.52 -7.62
C VAL A 128 32.32 12.12 -7.57
N LYS A 129 32.97 11.70 -8.66
CA LYS A 129 33.63 10.40 -8.76
C LYS A 129 34.78 10.25 -7.76
N ASP A 130 35.65 11.27 -7.66
CA ASP A 130 36.74 11.26 -6.68
C ASP A 130 36.21 11.17 -5.25
N ALA A 131 35.14 11.92 -4.92
CA ALA A 131 34.52 11.88 -3.60
C ALA A 131 33.93 10.50 -3.28
N ILE A 132 33.29 9.84 -4.26
CA ILE A 132 32.79 8.46 -4.11
C ILE A 132 33.97 7.49 -3.90
N ASP A 133 35.03 7.58 -4.70
CA ASP A 133 36.18 6.70 -4.57
C ASP A 133 36.89 6.88 -3.22
N ILE A 134 36.93 8.11 -2.69
CA ILE A 134 37.36 8.40 -1.33
C ILE A 134 36.43 7.74 -0.30
N ALA A 135 35.11 7.86 -0.46
CA ALA A 135 34.14 7.27 0.45
C ALA A 135 34.21 5.73 0.46
N LEU A 136 34.57 5.11 -0.67
CA LEU A 136 34.73 3.68 -0.81
C LEU A 136 36.04 3.14 -0.23
N LYS A 137 37.00 4.00 0.15
CA LYS A 137 38.23 3.55 0.85
C LYS A 137 37.82 2.81 2.12
N LYS A 138 38.12 1.50 2.18
CA LYS A 138 37.77 0.57 3.27
C LYS A 138 36.28 0.20 3.36
N ALA A 139 35.50 0.36 2.29
CA ALA A 139 34.14 -0.17 2.22
C ALA A 139 34.17 -1.70 2.06
N ILE A 140 33.23 -2.38 2.73
CA ILE A 140 33.06 -3.84 2.61
C ILE A 140 32.02 -4.08 1.52
N THR A 141 32.36 -4.89 0.52
CA THR A 141 31.43 -5.28 -0.55
C THR A 141 30.36 -6.20 -0.01
N ASP A 142 29.11 -5.95 -0.40
CA ASP A 142 27.99 -6.81 -0.05
C ASP A 142 27.97 -8.02 -0.99
N THR A 143 28.22 -9.22 -0.45
CA THR A 143 28.14 -10.49 -1.21
C THR A 143 26.80 -11.18 -1.06
N SER A 144 25.83 -10.55 -0.40
CA SER A 144 24.53 -11.13 -0.10
C SER A 144 23.40 -10.31 -0.69
N ILE A 145 22.98 -10.59 -1.93
CA ILE A 145 21.57 -10.48 -2.34
C ILE A 145 21.32 -11.52 -3.44
N THR A 146 20.85 -12.70 -3.05
CA THR A 146 19.90 -13.48 -3.86
C THR A 146 18.58 -13.35 -3.16
N ARG A 147 17.73 -12.42 -3.62
CA ARG A 147 16.32 -12.40 -3.19
C ARG A 147 15.64 -13.62 -3.81
N PRO A 148 14.91 -14.45 -3.03
CA PRO A 148 14.21 -15.59 -3.58
C PRO A 148 13.09 -15.16 -4.56
N ASP A 149 12.93 -15.95 -5.62
CA ASP A 149 12.01 -15.82 -6.77
C ASP A 149 10.51 -16.00 -6.42
N ASP A 150 10.07 -15.58 -5.24
CA ASP A 150 8.72 -15.84 -4.72
C ASP A 150 7.84 -14.60 -4.67
N GLU A 151 7.86 -13.84 -5.75
CA GLU A 151 7.07 -12.62 -5.86
C GLU A 151 5.59 -12.92 -6.17
N MET A 152 4.70 -12.38 -5.34
CA MET A 152 3.25 -12.41 -5.56
C MET A 152 2.92 -11.76 -6.92
N PRO A 153 2.03 -12.37 -7.74
CA PRO A 153 1.67 -11.82 -9.04
C PRO A 153 1.11 -10.40 -8.98
N PHE A 154 1.45 -9.62 -10.01
CA PHE A 154 0.96 -8.26 -10.19
C PHE A 154 -0.37 -8.27 -10.96
N MET A 155 -1.46 -7.93 -10.28
CA MET A 155 -2.83 -7.99 -10.84
C MET A 155 -3.52 -6.62 -10.82
N GLU A 156 -4.46 -6.44 -11.77
CA GLU A 156 -5.43 -5.32 -11.87
C GLU A 156 -4.83 -3.91 -11.84
N ARG A 157 -3.57 -3.78 -12.23
CA ARG A 157 -2.89 -2.49 -12.33
C ARG A 157 -2.35 -2.36 -13.74
N ASN A 158 -2.86 -1.37 -14.46
CA ASN A 158 -2.47 -1.14 -15.83
C ASN A 158 -1.20 -0.29 -15.90
N THR A 159 -0.12 -0.85 -16.43
CA THR A 159 1.12 -0.09 -16.68
C THR A 159 1.06 0.69 -18.00
N ASP A 160 0.18 0.33 -18.95
CA ASP A 160 0.12 0.89 -20.29
C ASP A 160 -0.13 2.40 -20.29
N GLN A 161 -0.99 2.91 -19.39
CA GLN A 161 -1.21 4.35 -19.26
C GLN A 161 0.07 5.09 -18.86
N ALA A 162 0.81 4.55 -17.88
CA ALA A 162 2.10 5.11 -17.48
C ALA A 162 3.11 5.04 -18.63
N ILE A 163 3.21 3.90 -19.33
CA ILE A 163 4.11 3.74 -20.49
C ILE A 163 3.75 4.71 -21.62
N SER A 164 2.46 4.92 -21.89
CA SER A 164 1.97 5.87 -22.88
C SER A 164 2.38 7.30 -22.54
N GLU A 165 2.21 7.72 -21.29
CA GLU A 165 2.61 9.07 -20.86
C GLU A 165 4.15 9.25 -20.89
N ILE A 166 4.93 8.22 -20.54
CA ILE A 166 6.39 8.23 -20.70
C ILE A 166 6.78 8.40 -22.16
N THR A 167 6.13 7.65 -23.05
CA THR A 167 6.38 7.71 -24.51
C THR A 167 6.05 9.09 -25.07
N LYS A 168 4.95 9.70 -24.62
CA LYS A 168 4.56 11.07 -24.96
C LYS A 168 5.58 12.10 -24.46
N ASN A 169 6.02 12.01 -23.21
CA ASN A 169 7.06 12.90 -22.66
C ASN A 169 8.34 12.85 -23.50
N ILE A 170 8.82 11.64 -23.84
CA ILE A 170 9.99 11.44 -24.70
C ILE A 170 9.77 12.04 -26.09
N GLY A 171 8.59 11.82 -26.69
CA GLY A 171 8.23 12.40 -27.97
C GLY A 171 8.29 13.93 -27.97
N ASN A 172 7.85 14.57 -26.89
CA ASN A 172 7.89 16.02 -26.71
C ASN A 172 9.31 16.54 -26.43
N HIS A 173 10.11 15.78 -25.69
CA HIS A 173 11.54 16.05 -25.49
C HIS A 173 12.29 16.09 -26.83
N LEU A 174 12.08 15.10 -27.70
CA LEU A 174 12.70 15.02 -29.01
C LEU A 174 12.29 16.17 -29.95
N LYS A 175 11.06 16.68 -29.80
CA LYS A 175 10.58 17.88 -30.50
C LYS A 175 11.14 19.19 -29.96
N GLY A 176 11.89 19.15 -28.86
CA GLY A 176 12.47 20.33 -28.23
C GLY A 176 11.48 21.13 -27.36
N SER A 177 10.36 20.53 -26.94
CA SER A 177 9.36 21.25 -26.15
C SER A 177 9.88 21.62 -24.75
N LYS A 178 9.33 22.73 -24.23
CA LYS A 178 9.50 23.21 -22.85
C LYS A 178 8.16 23.58 -22.20
N ALA A 179 7.04 23.28 -22.85
CA ALA A 179 5.72 23.63 -22.33
C ALA A 179 5.34 22.73 -21.16
N LYS A 180 4.81 23.31 -20.09
CA LYS A 180 4.40 22.58 -18.86
C LYS A 180 3.41 21.45 -19.13
N THR A 181 2.49 21.64 -20.07
CA THR A 181 1.44 20.68 -20.45
C THR A 181 1.98 19.48 -21.21
N ASP A 182 3.20 19.57 -21.74
CA ASP A 182 3.79 18.54 -22.60
C ASP A 182 4.53 17.47 -21.81
N PHE A 183 4.82 17.73 -20.53
CA PHE A 183 5.60 16.85 -19.68
C PHE A 183 4.86 16.56 -18.39
N SER A 184 4.70 15.28 -18.07
CA SER A 184 4.04 14.82 -16.84
C SER A 184 4.98 13.98 -16.00
N VAL A 185 5.10 14.32 -14.72
CA VAL A 185 5.66 13.40 -13.73
C VAL A 185 4.59 12.43 -13.29
N LEU A 186 4.94 11.13 -13.23
CA LEU A 186 4.02 10.09 -12.81
C LEU A 186 3.93 10.06 -11.28
N VAL A 187 2.72 9.89 -10.74
CA VAL A 187 2.47 9.88 -9.30
C VAL A 187 1.49 8.77 -8.95
N SER A 188 1.85 7.91 -8.00
CA SER A 188 0.90 6.98 -7.38
C SER A 188 0.77 7.31 -5.90
N GLY A 189 -0.37 7.88 -5.53
CA GLY A 189 -0.70 8.22 -4.15
C GLY A 189 -1.77 7.29 -3.56
N GLY A 190 -1.81 7.19 -2.23
CA GLY A 190 -2.88 6.49 -1.51
C GLY A 190 -2.36 5.74 -0.28
N ALA A 191 -3.23 4.97 0.36
CA ALA A 191 -2.91 4.25 1.61
C ALA A 191 -1.69 3.32 1.51
N PRO A 192 -0.96 3.04 2.61
CA PRO A 192 0.12 2.07 2.59
C PRO A 192 -0.40 0.65 2.30
N GLY A 193 0.47 -0.17 1.72
CA GLY A 193 0.14 -1.56 1.42
C GLY A 193 -0.71 -1.81 0.18
N ILE A 194 -1.15 -0.77 -0.55
CA ILE A 194 -1.90 -0.89 -1.83
C ILE A 194 -1.01 -1.23 -3.05
N GLY A 195 0.31 -1.38 -2.85
CA GLY A 195 1.23 -1.84 -3.90
C GLY A 195 1.89 -0.75 -4.75
N LYS A 196 1.91 0.52 -4.30
CA LYS A 196 2.50 1.65 -5.06
C LYS A 196 3.99 1.45 -5.40
N THR A 197 4.80 1.03 -4.42
CA THR A 197 6.22 0.73 -4.60
C THR A 197 6.42 -0.37 -5.64
N ARG A 198 5.58 -1.43 -5.57
CA ARG A 198 5.61 -2.52 -6.54
C ARG A 198 5.22 -2.05 -7.93
N PHE A 199 4.21 -1.18 -8.05
CA PHE A 199 3.79 -0.64 -9.34
C PHE A 199 4.92 0.12 -10.05
N GLY A 200 5.70 0.94 -9.33
CA GLY A 200 6.89 1.59 -9.91
C GLY A 200 7.92 0.58 -10.44
N SER A 201 8.18 -0.49 -9.68
CA SER A 201 9.08 -1.57 -10.11
C SER A 201 8.57 -2.30 -11.36
N GLU A 202 7.25 -2.53 -11.45
CA GLU A 202 6.63 -3.20 -12.61
C GLU A 202 6.61 -2.30 -13.86
N ILE A 203 6.44 -0.98 -13.72
CA ILE A 203 6.62 -0.04 -14.83
C ILE A 203 8.04 -0.16 -15.40
N PHE A 204 9.07 -0.13 -14.53
CA PHE A 204 10.44 -0.27 -14.99
C PHE A 204 10.71 -1.64 -15.64
N LYS A 205 10.18 -2.71 -15.05
CA LYS A 205 10.27 -4.05 -15.62
C LYS A 205 9.66 -4.10 -17.03
N HIS A 206 8.47 -3.52 -17.23
CA HIS A 206 7.86 -3.40 -18.55
C HIS A 206 8.78 -2.65 -19.53
N LEU A 207 9.30 -1.49 -19.14
CA LEU A 207 10.20 -0.69 -19.98
C LEU A 207 11.47 -1.47 -20.39
N LYS A 208 11.99 -2.29 -19.48
CA LYS A 208 13.18 -3.12 -19.70
C LYS A 208 12.90 -4.31 -20.62
N ASP A 209 11.81 -5.02 -20.39
CA ASP A 209 11.46 -6.25 -21.10
C ASP A 209 10.89 -5.98 -22.51
N ASN A 210 10.29 -4.79 -22.73
CA ASN A 210 9.70 -4.39 -24.00
C ASN A 210 10.17 -2.99 -24.38
N GLN A 211 11.07 -2.86 -25.36
CA GLN A 211 11.61 -1.56 -25.81
C GLN A 211 10.81 -0.91 -26.96
N ASN A 212 9.58 -1.34 -27.23
CA ASN A 212 8.76 -0.73 -28.29
C ASN A 212 8.39 0.74 -28.03
N TRP A 213 8.39 1.16 -26.76
CA TRP A 213 8.21 2.56 -26.36
C TRP A 213 9.39 3.45 -26.75
N ALA A 214 10.59 2.88 -26.92
CA ALA A 214 11.79 3.66 -27.20
C ALA A 214 11.73 4.22 -28.63
N PRO A 215 11.99 5.53 -28.80
CA PRO A 215 11.99 6.15 -30.12
C PRO A 215 13.08 5.54 -31.02
N PRO A 216 12.91 5.56 -32.36
CA PRO A 216 13.90 5.01 -33.29
C PRO A 216 15.32 5.57 -33.09
N ALA A 217 15.44 6.84 -32.68
CA ALA A 217 16.71 7.48 -32.39
C ALA A 217 17.49 6.84 -31.23
N TRP A 218 16.81 6.11 -30.34
CA TRP A 218 17.42 5.44 -29.18
C TRP A 218 17.59 3.93 -29.42
N LYS A 219 16.90 3.35 -30.42
CA LYS A 219 16.97 1.91 -30.71
C LYS A 219 18.43 1.54 -31.04
N ASN A 220 18.97 0.58 -30.29
CA ASN A 220 20.37 0.09 -30.29
C ASN A 220 21.39 0.90 -29.47
N ASN A 221 21.08 2.11 -29.02
CA ASN A 221 21.98 2.98 -28.25
C ASN A 221 21.36 3.42 -26.91
N LEU A 222 20.45 2.62 -26.35
CA LEU A 222 19.78 2.91 -25.08
C LEU A 222 20.46 2.18 -23.92
N GLN A 223 20.76 2.91 -22.84
CA GLN A 223 21.09 2.37 -21.53
C GLN A 223 19.93 2.70 -20.59
N LEU A 224 19.40 1.67 -19.90
CA LEU A 224 18.29 1.80 -18.96
C LEU A 224 18.79 1.61 -17.54
N GLU A 225 18.54 2.59 -16.68
CA GLU A 225 18.86 2.50 -15.25
C GLU A 225 17.61 2.75 -14.41
N ASN A 226 17.46 1.99 -13.33
CA ASN A 226 16.43 2.20 -12.32
C ASN A 226 17.07 2.70 -11.03
N LEU A 227 16.67 3.88 -10.57
CA LEU A 227 17.11 4.44 -9.31
C LEU A 227 15.92 4.52 -8.37
N TYR A 228 15.97 3.77 -7.28
CA TYR A 228 14.93 3.73 -6.26
C TYR A 228 15.41 4.47 -5.01
N VAL A 229 14.82 5.64 -4.73
CA VAL A 229 15.12 6.47 -3.56
C VAL A 229 13.98 6.36 -2.55
N ASP A 230 14.21 5.66 -1.44
CA ASP A 230 13.25 5.51 -0.34
C ASP A 230 13.52 6.52 0.78
N PHE A 231 12.63 7.49 0.98
CA PHE A 231 12.73 8.44 2.09
C PHE A 231 12.28 7.89 3.45
N GLY A 232 11.67 6.71 3.49
CA GLY A 232 11.20 6.05 4.71
C GLY A 232 12.32 5.38 5.49
N ASN A 233 12.93 4.33 4.90
CA ASN A 233 13.92 3.49 5.59
C ASN A 233 15.34 3.58 5.00
N GLY A 234 15.49 3.99 3.73
CA GLY A 234 16.79 4.00 3.05
C GLY A 234 17.57 5.31 3.22
N CYS A 235 16.99 6.40 2.74
CA CYS A 235 17.63 7.71 2.56
C CYS A 235 16.84 8.82 3.28
N ARG A 236 16.41 8.58 4.53
CA ARG A 236 15.56 9.50 5.29
C ARG A 236 16.15 10.91 5.40
N LEU A 237 15.29 11.93 5.43
CA LEU A 237 15.69 13.31 5.72
C LEU A 237 15.90 13.52 7.21
N ASP A 238 16.96 14.25 7.59
CA ASP A 238 17.27 14.59 8.97
C ASP A 238 17.82 16.02 9.11
N SER A 239 18.31 16.40 10.28
CA SER A 239 18.80 17.76 10.53
C SER A 239 20.08 18.12 9.76
N TYR A 240 20.86 17.17 9.22
CA TYR A 240 22.01 17.51 8.38
C TYR A 240 21.56 18.13 7.05
N ASP A 241 20.38 17.76 6.56
CA ASP A 241 19.83 18.31 5.32
C ASP A 241 19.44 19.80 5.48
N ASP A 242 19.33 20.32 6.71
CA ASP A 242 19.01 21.73 6.99
C ASP A 242 20.09 22.68 6.43
N GLU A 243 21.35 22.26 6.34
CA GLU A 243 22.46 23.05 5.78
C GLU A 243 22.58 22.95 4.26
N LEU A 244 21.90 21.99 3.64
CA LEU A 244 22.11 21.64 2.24
C LEU A 244 21.10 22.35 1.33
N THR A 245 21.51 22.61 0.08
CA THR A 245 20.56 23.06 -0.95
C THR A 245 19.69 21.89 -1.41
N PRO A 246 18.44 22.12 -1.83
CA PRO A 246 17.56 21.05 -2.36
C PRO A 246 18.21 20.16 -3.43
N THR A 247 18.98 20.76 -4.34
CA THR A 247 19.69 20.04 -5.40
C THR A 247 20.80 19.14 -4.85
N VAL A 248 21.44 19.51 -3.75
CA VAL A 248 22.47 18.68 -3.10
C VAL A 248 21.84 17.54 -2.29
N ILE A 249 20.75 17.81 -1.57
CA ILE A 249 19.99 16.82 -0.78
C ILE A 249 19.60 15.62 -1.65
N ILE A 250 19.06 15.88 -2.84
CA ILE A 250 18.62 14.83 -3.77
C ILE A 250 19.81 14.19 -4.48
N GLY A 251 20.80 14.98 -4.92
CA GLY A 251 21.97 14.45 -5.60
C GLY A 251 22.79 13.48 -4.74
N LEU A 252 22.94 13.76 -3.43
CA LEU A 252 23.58 12.82 -2.49
C LEU A 252 22.86 11.47 -2.43
N ARG A 253 21.52 11.47 -2.44
CA ARG A 253 20.69 10.26 -2.36
C ARG A 253 20.74 9.46 -3.65
N ILE A 254 20.69 10.14 -4.80
CA ILE A 254 20.90 9.53 -6.12
C ILE A 254 22.29 8.89 -6.21
N ALA A 255 23.33 9.59 -5.76
CA ALA A 255 24.70 9.06 -5.75
C ALA A 255 24.82 7.83 -4.84
N TYR A 256 24.23 7.88 -3.64
CA TYR A 256 24.20 6.74 -2.73
C TYR A 256 23.51 5.51 -3.35
N VAL A 257 22.27 5.68 -3.85
CA VAL A 257 21.49 4.59 -4.45
C VAL A 257 22.23 3.95 -5.63
N PHE A 258 22.85 4.77 -6.49
CA PHE A 258 23.54 4.22 -7.65
C PHE A 258 24.90 3.59 -7.32
N PHE A 259 25.74 4.24 -6.51
CA PHE A 259 27.13 3.80 -6.31
C PHE A 259 27.31 2.87 -5.12
N ILE A 260 26.44 2.95 -4.11
CA ILE A 260 26.66 2.33 -2.79
C ILE A 260 25.63 1.24 -2.50
N GLU A 261 24.35 1.57 -2.62
CA GLU A 261 23.25 0.68 -2.19
C GLU A 261 23.26 -0.66 -2.95
N GLY A 262 23.11 -1.76 -2.21
CA GLY A 262 23.15 -3.13 -2.75
C GLY A 262 24.52 -3.59 -3.26
N LYS A 263 25.55 -2.73 -3.22
CA LYS A 263 26.93 -3.05 -3.64
C LYS A 263 27.89 -3.10 -2.45
N TYR A 264 27.63 -2.31 -1.42
CA TYR A 264 28.46 -2.20 -0.24
C TYR A 264 27.61 -2.21 1.03
N THR A 265 28.16 -2.78 2.11
CA THR A 265 27.55 -2.73 3.46
C THR A 265 27.79 -1.35 4.08
N MET A 266 27.20 -0.31 3.52
CA MET A 266 27.32 1.07 3.96
C MET A 266 25.94 1.72 3.93
N ARG A 267 25.51 2.27 5.08
CA ARG A 267 24.26 3.04 5.17
C ARG A 267 24.44 4.45 4.62
N PHE A 268 23.32 5.10 4.30
CA PHE A 268 23.31 6.44 3.74
C PHE A 268 24.01 7.46 4.65
N GLU A 269 23.80 7.40 5.97
CA GLU A 269 24.41 8.32 6.93
C GLU A 269 25.94 8.19 6.91
N THR A 270 26.45 6.96 6.92
CA THR A 270 27.89 6.69 6.83
C THR A 270 28.48 7.20 5.51
N PHE A 271 27.76 7.02 4.39
CA PHE A 271 28.18 7.55 3.11
C PHE A 271 28.24 9.08 3.14
N ARG A 272 27.17 9.73 3.61
CA ARG A 272 27.06 11.19 3.74
C ARG A 272 28.21 11.75 4.57
N ASP A 273 28.52 11.15 5.71
CA ASP A 273 29.61 11.59 6.59
C ASP A 273 30.98 11.52 5.89
N ARG A 274 31.22 10.46 5.10
CA ARG A 274 32.47 10.29 4.34
C ARG A 274 32.63 11.31 3.22
N VAL A 275 31.53 11.74 2.60
CA VAL A 275 31.56 12.73 1.51
C VAL A 275 31.26 14.15 1.96
N TRP A 276 31.02 14.39 3.26
CA TRP A 276 30.51 15.66 3.79
C TRP A 276 31.36 16.87 3.40
N LYS A 277 32.69 16.74 3.45
CA LYS A 277 33.63 17.79 3.03
C LYS A 277 33.41 18.26 1.58
N TYR A 278 32.86 17.39 0.74
CA TYR A 278 32.62 17.62 -0.68
C TYR A 278 31.14 17.84 -1.01
N LYS A 279 30.26 17.99 -0.03
CA LYS A 279 28.79 17.99 -0.20
C LYS A 279 28.29 18.89 -1.33
N ASP A 280 28.88 20.07 -1.53
CA ASP A 280 28.42 21.06 -2.51
C ASP A 280 28.56 20.62 -3.98
N ILE A 281 29.38 19.61 -4.26
CA ILE A 281 29.54 19.06 -5.62
C ILE A 281 28.46 18.05 -5.98
N PHE A 282 27.74 17.50 -5.00
CA PHE A 282 26.68 16.49 -5.19
C PHE A 282 25.35 17.09 -5.64
N LYS A 283 25.38 18.04 -6.57
CA LYS A 283 24.17 18.57 -7.22
C LYS A 283 23.61 17.52 -8.19
N ILE A 284 22.28 17.46 -8.34
CA ILE A 284 21.57 16.56 -9.28
C ILE A 284 22.28 16.47 -10.65
N SER A 285 22.66 17.61 -11.25
CA SER A 285 23.34 17.64 -12.55
C SER A 285 24.68 16.92 -12.55
N ASN A 286 25.56 17.27 -11.62
CA ASN A 286 26.90 16.71 -11.52
C ASN A 286 26.84 15.21 -11.23
N VAL A 287 25.85 14.76 -10.46
CA VAL A 287 25.66 13.34 -10.14
C VAL A 287 25.19 12.56 -11.37
N PHE A 288 24.22 13.06 -12.13
CA PHE A 288 23.78 12.39 -13.36
C PHE A 288 24.87 12.37 -14.44
N GLU A 289 25.64 13.45 -14.58
CA GLU A 289 26.83 13.48 -15.45
C GLU A 289 27.85 12.42 -15.01
N CYS A 290 28.15 12.33 -13.71
CA CYS A 290 29.04 11.30 -13.19
C CYS A 290 28.52 9.87 -13.42
N ILE A 291 27.21 9.63 -13.30
CA ILE A 291 26.58 8.34 -13.61
C ILE A 291 26.72 8.01 -15.10
N TYR A 292 26.45 8.99 -15.96
CA TYR A 292 26.57 8.84 -17.41
C TYR A 292 27.99 8.46 -17.82
N GLU A 293 28.99 9.19 -17.31
CA GLU A 293 30.41 8.91 -17.54
C GLU A 293 30.84 7.55 -16.99
N HIS A 294 30.29 7.13 -15.85
CA HIS A 294 30.59 5.82 -15.25
C HIS A 294 30.03 4.65 -16.07
N LEU A 295 28.87 4.82 -16.73
CA LEU A 295 28.20 3.77 -17.49
C LEU A 295 28.64 3.69 -18.96
N ASN A 296 29.08 4.80 -19.56
CA ASN A 296 29.34 4.87 -20.99
C ASN A 296 30.80 4.60 -21.36
N PHE A 297 31.06 3.37 -21.76
CA PHE A 297 32.31 2.95 -22.42
C PHE A 297 32.35 3.26 -23.93
N GLN A 298 31.26 3.78 -24.52
CA GLN A 298 31.19 4.18 -25.94
C GLN A 298 30.50 5.56 -26.12
N PRO A 299 30.97 6.40 -27.08
CA PRO A 299 30.40 7.73 -27.32
C PRO A 299 28.96 7.68 -27.84
N ASN A 300 28.15 8.67 -27.46
CA ASN A 300 26.78 8.93 -27.95
C ASN A 300 25.68 7.92 -27.57
N ARG A 301 25.87 7.13 -26.51
CA ARG A 301 24.80 6.28 -25.97
C ARG A 301 23.81 7.13 -25.15
N GLN A 302 22.51 6.93 -25.38
CA GLN A 302 21.42 7.56 -24.64
C GLN A 302 21.23 6.84 -23.30
N LEU A 303 21.30 7.58 -22.20
CA LEU A 303 20.92 7.12 -20.87
C LEU A 303 19.47 7.52 -20.59
N PHE A 304 18.63 6.53 -20.29
CA PHE A 304 17.31 6.72 -19.72
C PHE A 304 17.34 6.24 -18.27
N VAL A 305 17.00 7.14 -17.35
CA VAL A 305 16.88 6.84 -15.94
C VAL A 305 15.40 6.85 -15.55
N PHE A 306 14.92 5.74 -15.02
CA PHE A 306 13.68 5.71 -14.26
C PHE A 306 14.00 6.02 -12.80
N LEU A 307 13.64 7.23 -12.35
CA LEU A 307 13.88 7.68 -10.98
C LEU A 307 12.59 7.51 -10.18
N HIS A 308 12.53 6.46 -9.37
CA HIS A 308 11.44 6.18 -8.45
C HIS A 308 11.75 6.76 -7.08
N ILE A 309 11.00 7.78 -6.68
CA ILE A 309 11.08 8.40 -5.35
C ILE A 309 9.88 7.92 -4.52
N ASP A 310 10.15 7.14 -3.47
CA ASP A 310 9.14 6.57 -2.58
C ASP A 310 9.06 7.31 -1.24
N GLU A 311 7.90 7.19 -0.60
CA GLU A 311 7.52 7.89 0.64
C GLU A 311 7.73 9.41 0.56
N PHE A 312 7.44 10.02 -0.61
CA PHE A 312 7.72 11.43 -0.87
C PHE A 312 7.03 12.40 0.11
N GLN A 313 5.94 12.01 0.76
CA GLN A 313 5.25 12.84 1.75
C GLN A 313 6.13 13.18 2.96
N LEU A 314 7.17 12.38 3.22
CA LEU A 314 8.13 12.64 4.29
C LEU A 314 8.98 13.88 4.01
N ILE A 315 9.06 14.32 2.75
CA ILE A 315 9.72 15.58 2.36
C ILE A 315 8.95 16.77 2.95
N ASP A 316 7.62 16.77 2.82
CA ASP A 316 6.79 17.85 3.37
C ASP A 316 6.80 17.83 4.90
N GLN A 317 6.73 16.64 5.51
CA GLN A 317 6.80 16.51 6.96
C GLN A 317 8.13 17.07 7.49
N TRP A 318 9.25 16.69 6.87
CA TRP A 318 10.56 17.19 7.26
C TRP A 318 10.66 18.71 7.15
N GLU A 319 10.08 19.31 6.09
CA GLU A 319 10.09 20.77 5.90
C GLU A 319 9.22 21.49 6.93
N ILE A 320 8.05 20.94 7.28
CA ILE A 320 7.20 21.43 8.37
C ILE A 320 7.99 21.40 9.69
N ASP A 321 8.66 20.30 10.00
CA ASP A 321 9.44 20.15 11.23
C ASP A 321 10.65 21.11 11.24
N ALA A 322 11.32 21.29 10.09
CA ALA A 322 12.45 22.21 9.94
C ALA A 322 12.04 23.64 10.27
N VAL A 323 10.90 24.10 9.77
CA VAL A 323 10.40 25.46 9.98
C VAL A 323 9.86 25.63 11.40
N ASN A 324 8.99 24.71 11.85
CA ASN A 324 8.26 24.88 13.10
C ASN A 324 9.09 24.52 14.33
N GLU A 325 9.83 23.41 14.28
CA GLU A 325 10.58 22.90 15.43
C GLU A 325 12.02 23.44 15.45
N ARG A 326 12.68 23.45 14.28
CA ARG A 326 14.09 23.85 14.15
C ARG A 326 14.30 25.31 13.74
N LYS A 327 13.23 26.07 13.48
CA LYS A 327 13.24 27.50 13.13
C LYS A 327 14.05 27.82 11.87
N MET A 328 14.08 26.89 10.92
CA MET A 328 14.74 27.06 9.62
C MET A 328 13.90 27.89 8.65
N SER A 329 14.55 28.50 7.66
CA SER A 329 13.84 29.12 6.53
C SER A 329 13.24 28.04 5.61
N VAL A 330 12.03 28.29 5.09
CA VAL A 330 11.38 27.43 4.08
C VAL A 330 12.30 27.26 2.86
N LYS A 331 12.57 26.01 2.46
CA LYS A 331 13.44 25.67 1.32
C LYS A 331 12.66 25.36 0.04
N HIS A 332 11.36 25.12 0.15
CA HIS A 332 10.51 24.59 -0.91
C HIS A 332 11.11 23.32 -1.53
N LEU A 333 11.56 22.38 -0.69
CA LEU A 333 12.40 21.24 -1.10
C LEU A 333 11.73 20.42 -2.21
N PHE A 334 10.46 20.05 -2.02
CA PHE A 334 9.71 19.28 -3.02
C PHE A 334 9.64 20.00 -4.37
N LYS A 335 9.34 21.30 -4.37
CA LYS A 335 9.26 22.12 -5.59
C LYS A 335 10.62 22.24 -6.30
N GLU A 336 11.69 22.51 -5.56
CA GLU A 336 13.02 22.67 -6.13
C GLU A 336 13.58 21.34 -6.67
N MET A 337 13.25 20.22 -6.02
CA MET A 337 13.52 18.88 -6.56
C MET A 337 12.83 18.68 -7.90
N ILE A 338 11.52 18.95 -8.00
CA ILE A 338 10.77 18.83 -9.27
C ILE A 338 11.40 19.69 -10.35
N ASN A 339 11.74 20.95 -10.02
CA ASN A 339 12.35 21.86 -10.98
C ASN A 339 13.73 21.40 -11.46
N GLY A 340 14.54 20.83 -10.56
CA GLY A 340 15.86 20.28 -10.87
C GLY A 340 15.81 18.97 -11.65
N LEU A 341 14.79 18.14 -11.45
CA LEU A 341 14.59 16.91 -12.23
C LEU A 341 13.97 17.19 -13.60
N ALA A 342 13.03 18.14 -13.67
CA ALA A 342 12.34 18.52 -14.89
C ALA A 342 13.28 19.01 -16.00
N SER A 343 14.44 19.59 -15.66
CA SER A 343 15.44 19.99 -16.66
C SER A 343 15.97 18.82 -17.49
N PHE A 344 15.90 17.58 -16.97
CA PHE A 344 16.28 16.36 -17.69
C PHE A 344 15.15 15.77 -18.54
N MET A 345 13.95 16.35 -18.47
CA MET A 345 12.82 16.00 -19.34
C MET A 345 12.70 16.97 -20.53
N PHE A 346 13.05 18.25 -20.33
CA PHE A 346 12.87 19.30 -21.34
C PHE A 346 13.88 19.22 -22.50
N GLY A 347 13.50 19.83 -23.62
CA GLY A 347 14.41 20.02 -24.77
C GLY A 347 15.37 21.22 -24.60
N PRO A 348 16.45 21.31 -25.39
CA PRO A 348 16.79 20.43 -26.51
C PRO A 348 17.27 19.04 -26.07
N PRO A 349 17.25 18.04 -26.98
CA PRO A 349 17.56 16.66 -26.64
C PRO A 349 18.94 16.51 -25.97
N SER A 350 18.96 15.77 -24.87
CA SER A 350 20.16 15.51 -24.06
C SER A 350 20.42 14.01 -24.05
N LEU A 351 21.70 13.61 -23.92
CA LEU A 351 22.08 12.19 -23.80
C LEU A 351 21.62 11.55 -22.49
N ILE A 352 21.14 12.35 -21.53
CA ILE A 352 20.54 11.90 -20.28
C ILE A 352 19.08 12.32 -20.26
N TYR A 353 18.18 11.35 -20.14
CA TYR A 353 16.75 11.58 -19.96
C TYR A 353 16.31 10.94 -18.64
N VAL A 354 15.60 11.69 -17.80
CA VAL A 354 15.13 11.21 -16.49
C VAL A 354 13.62 11.24 -16.45
N GLN A 355 13.00 10.07 -16.36
CA GLN A 355 11.58 9.94 -16.05
C GLN A 355 11.39 9.75 -14.55
N THR A 356 10.69 10.68 -13.90
CA THR A 356 10.41 10.58 -12.46
C THR A 356 9.08 9.89 -12.21
N PHE A 357 9.03 9.06 -11.16
CA PHE A 357 7.84 8.44 -10.60
C PHE A 357 7.82 8.65 -9.07
N PHE A 358 6.75 9.25 -8.55
CA PHE A 358 6.54 9.41 -7.11
C PHE A 358 5.57 8.36 -6.57
N SER A 359 5.91 7.71 -5.47
CA SER A 359 4.96 6.94 -4.68
C SER A 359 4.95 7.36 -3.21
N GLY A 360 3.76 7.38 -2.62
CA GLY A 360 3.58 7.85 -1.25
C GLY A 360 2.11 7.94 -0.86
N THR A 361 1.83 8.57 0.29
CA THR A 361 0.46 8.68 0.82
C THR A 361 -0.21 10.02 0.52
N ALA A 362 0.53 11.05 0.07
CA ALA A 362 0.06 12.45 0.02
C ALA A 362 -0.02 13.08 -1.39
N PRO A 363 -1.01 12.75 -2.25
CA PRO A 363 -1.20 13.41 -3.55
C PRO A 363 -1.32 14.95 -3.49
N GLN A 364 -1.64 15.51 -2.32
CA GLN A 364 -2.03 16.91 -2.18
C GLN A 364 -0.84 17.87 -2.07
N ALA A 365 0.30 17.42 -1.56
CA ALA A 365 1.54 18.20 -1.64
C ALA A 365 1.95 18.39 -3.10
N VAL A 366 1.82 17.33 -3.89
CA VAL A 366 1.94 17.38 -5.36
C VAL A 366 0.94 18.39 -5.95
N ILE A 367 -0.33 18.35 -5.53
CA ILE A 367 -1.36 19.31 -6.01
C ILE A 367 -1.02 20.76 -5.64
N SER A 368 -0.51 21.01 -4.43
CA SER A 368 -0.10 22.37 -4.00
C SER A 368 1.05 22.94 -4.84
N VAL A 369 1.94 22.06 -5.32
CA VAL A 369 3.07 22.43 -6.18
C VAL A 369 2.70 22.37 -7.66
N LYS A 370 1.62 21.68 -8.04
CA LYS A 370 1.11 21.51 -9.41
C LYS A 370 0.86 22.82 -10.12
N GLU A 371 0.46 23.88 -9.42
CA GLU A 371 0.24 25.20 -10.04
C GLU A 371 1.56 25.92 -10.37
N SER A 372 2.59 25.75 -9.53
CA SER A 372 3.86 26.49 -9.65
C SER A 372 5.02 25.69 -10.28
N SER A 373 4.87 24.39 -10.51
CA SER A 373 5.86 23.52 -11.16
C SER A 373 6.01 23.83 -12.66
N LYS A 374 7.18 23.49 -13.21
CA LYS A 374 7.44 23.55 -14.66
C LYS A 374 6.88 22.35 -15.45
N VAL A 375 6.38 21.32 -14.77
CA VAL A 375 5.82 20.08 -15.34
C VAL A 375 4.42 19.82 -14.79
N SER A 376 3.62 19.07 -15.53
CA SER A 376 2.33 18.53 -15.08
C SER A 376 2.52 17.24 -14.27
N PHE A 377 1.43 16.74 -13.70
CA PHE A 377 1.42 15.48 -12.94
C PHE A 377 0.32 14.57 -13.46
N GLU A 378 0.68 13.33 -13.75
CA GLU A 378 -0.24 12.27 -14.16
C GLU A 378 -0.38 11.27 -13.02
N PHE A 379 -1.61 11.07 -12.56
CA PHE A 379 -1.88 10.22 -11.40
C PHE A 379 -2.23 8.81 -11.85
N ALA A 380 -1.49 7.84 -11.32
CA ALA A 380 -1.72 6.44 -11.56
C ALA A 380 -2.35 5.78 -10.32
N ASN A 381 -3.59 5.33 -10.50
CA ASN A 381 -4.37 4.70 -9.45
C ASN A 381 -3.87 3.28 -9.15
N CYS A 382 -3.68 2.98 -7.87
CA CYS A 382 -3.43 1.62 -7.38
C CYS A 382 -4.68 1.12 -6.64
N PRO A 383 -5.68 0.56 -7.35
CA PRO A 383 -6.89 0.06 -6.71
C PRO A 383 -6.60 -1.11 -5.77
N GLN A 384 -7.54 -1.37 -4.86
CA GLN A 384 -7.59 -2.64 -4.14
C GLN A 384 -7.85 -3.78 -5.13
N LEU A 385 -7.36 -4.98 -4.79
CA LEU A 385 -7.57 -6.18 -5.57
C LEU A 385 -9.05 -6.60 -5.47
N SER A 386 -9.68 -6.87 -6.60
CA SER A 386 -10.98 -7.53 -6.64
C SER A 386 -10.86 -8.97 -6.15
N PHE A 387 -11.98 -9.56 -5.73
CA PHE A 387 -12.01 -10.97 -5.35
C PHE A 387 -11.47 -11.89 -6.46
N ARG A 388 -11.75 -11.56 -7.73
CA ARG A 388 -11.18 -12.30 -8.88
C ARG A 388 -9.66 -12.29 -8.87
N ALA A 389 -9.03 -11.13 -8.67
CA ALA A 389 -7.58 -11.03 -8.60
C ALA A 389 -6.99 -11.79 -7.40
N LEU A 390 -7.69 -11.80 -6.25
CA LEU A 390 -7.29 -12.62 -5.10
C LEU A 390 -7.24 -14.11 -5.47
N LEU A 391 -8.25 -14.60 -6.20
CA LEU A 391 -8.29 -15.99 -6.67
C LEU A 391 -7.19 -16.29 -7.71
N GLU A 392 -6.92 -15.37 -8.63
CA GLU A 392 -5.86 -15.53 -9.63
C GLU A 392 -4.46 -15.58 -8.98
N ILE A 393 -4.22 -14.79 -7.93
CA ILE A 393 -2.99 -14.84 -7.13
C ILE A 393 -2.88 -16.18 -6.39
N ALA A 394 -3.96 -16.65 -5.75
CA ALA A 394 -3.98 -17.96 -5.11
C ALA A 394 -3.73 -19.10 -6.12
N ASN A 395 -4.33 -19.00 -7.32
CA ASN A 395 -4.13 -19.94 -8.42
C ASN A 395 -2.68 -19.95 -8.91
N HIS A 396 -1.99 -18.82 -8.94
CA HIS A 396 -0.58 -18.76 -9.28
C HIS A 396 0.27 -19.59 -8.31
N TYR A 397 0.06 -19.44 -7.01
CA TYR A 397 0.76 -20.26 -6.02
C TYR A 397 0.38 -21.74 -6.15
N ALA A 398 -0.91 -22.04 -6.32
CA ALA A 398 -1.36 -23.41 -6.54
C ALA A 398 -0.73 -24.04 -7.79
N GLN A 399 -0.56 -23.27 -8.87
CA GLN A 399 0.13 -23.70 -10.08
C GLN A 399 1.62 -23.94 -9.82
N LYS A 400 2.28 -23.00 -9.14
CA LYS A 400 3.71 -23.06 -8.84
C LYS A 400 4.09 -24.29 -8.02
N TYR A 401 3.20 -24.73 -7.12
CA TYR A 401 3.42 -25.89 -6.25
C TYR A 401 2.73 -27.17 -6.72
N ASP A 402 2.28 -27.23 -7.98
CA ASP A 402 1.67 -28.43 -8.58
C ASP A 402 0.53 -29.01 -7.71
N VAL A 403 -0.35 -28.12 -7.26
CA VAL A 403 -1.49 -28.45 -6.40
C VAL A 403 -2.55 -29.23 -7.18
N GLU A 404 -3.24 -30.12 -6.48
CA GLU A 404 -4.28 -30.96 -7.07
C GLU A 404 -5.44 -30.16 -7.70
N LYS A 405 -5.81 -30.60 -8.89
CA LYS A 405 -6.97 -30.13 -9.65
C LYS A 405 -8.00 -31.26 -9.76
N PHE A 406 -9.23 -30.88 -10.04
CA PHE A 406 -10.22 -31.77 -10.66
C PHE A 406 -9.87 -31.97 -12.13
N ASP A 407 -10.39 -33.02 -12.76
CA ASP A 407 -10.17 -33.31 -14.18
C ASP A 407 -10.73 -32.22 -15.11
N CYS A 408 -11.64 -31.38 -14.61
CA CYS A 408 -12.08 -30.17 -15.31
C CYS A 408 -11.04 -29.02 -15.33
N GLY A 409 -9.92 -29.18 -14.62
CA GLY A 409 -8.82 -28.20 -14.53
C GLY A 409 -8.93 -27.20 -13.36
N THR A 410 -10.01 -27.24 -12.58
CA THR A 410 -10.23 -26.35 -11.43
C THR A 410 -9.46 -26.86 -10.22
N TYR A 411 -8.82 -25.98 -9.45
CA TYR A 411 -8.11 -26.39 -8.24
C TYR A 411 -9.06 -26.79 -7.11
N LYS A 412 -8.72 -27.87 -6.40
CA LYS A 412 -9.55 -28.38 -5.29
C LYS A 412 -9.70 -27.37 -4.15
N TRP A 413 -8.67 -26.54 -3.92
CA TRP A 413 -8.67 -25.55 -2.85
C TRP A 413 -9.79 -24.51 -2.98
N MET A 414 -10.30 -24.26 -4.19
CA MET A 414 -11.37 -23.29 -4.44
C MET A 414 -12.70 -23.67 -3.80
N LEU A 415 -12.84 -24.90 -3.29
CA LEU A 415 -14.02 -25.31 -2.50
C LEU A 415 -13.86 -25.06 -1.00
N CYS A 416 -12.69 -24.61 -0.53
CA CYS A 416 -12.43 -24.35 0.88
C CYS A 416 -12.90 -22.95 1.28
N ARG A 417 -14.15 -22.87 1.79
CA ARG A 417 -14.80 -21.59 2.16
C ARG A 417 -14.03 -20.80 3.22
N PRO A 418 -13.50 -21.41 4.29
CA PRO A 418 -12.71 -20.66 5.26
C PRO A 418 -11.50 -19.98 4.61
N PHE A 419 -10.88 -20.61 3.60
CA PHE A 419 -9.79 -19.99 2.87
C PHE A 419 -10.27 -18.87 1.95
N LEU A 420 -11.37 -19.08 1.20
CA LEU A 420 -11.98 -18.03 0.38
C LEU A 420 -12.36 -16.79 1.22
N GLN A 421 -13.00 -17.02 2.37
CA GLN A 421 -13.33 -15.95 3.32
C GLN A 421 -12.05 -15.27 3.83
N LEU A 422 -11.00 -16.03 4.17
CA LEU A 422 -9.73 -15.47 4.62
C LEU A 422 -9.09 -14.56 3.55
N LEU A 423 -9.19 -14.93 2.27
CA LEU A 423 -8.76 -14.07 1.17
C LEU A 423 -9.60 -12.79 1.13
N GLU A 424 -10.93 -12.90 1.22
CA GLU A 424 -11.83 -11.74 1.19
C GLU A 424 -11.69 -10.84 2.43
N ASP A 425 -11.32 -11.40 3.58
CA ASP A 425 -11.05 -10.67 4.83
C ASP A 425 -9.91 -9.66 4.70
N THR A 426 -9.05 -9.84 3.69
CA THR A 426 -8.01 -8.87 3.32
C THR A 426 -8.60 -7.56 2.78
N GLY A 427 -9.88 -7.54 2.41
CA GLY A 427 -10.55 -6.40 1.79
C GLY A 427 -9.90 -5.97 0.47
N GLY A 428 -9.18 -6.87 -0.20
CA GLY A 428 -8.42 -6.56 -1.42
C GLY A 428 -7.10 -5.82 -1.17
N LEU A 429 -6.67 -5.62 0.09
CA LEU A 429 -5.40 -4.98 0.41
C LEU A 429 -4.22 -5.93 0.08
N PRO A 430 -3.37 -5.61 -0.91
CA PRO A 430 -2.27 -6.48 -1.34
C PRO A 430 -1.33 -6.88 -0.20
N ARG A 431 -1.00 -5.94 0.71
CA ARG A 431 -0.14 -6.25 1.86
C ARG A 431 -0.78 -7.25 2.83
N ALA A 432 -2.09 -7.16 3.05
CA ALA A 432 -2.80 -8.12 3.90
C ALA A 432 -2.82 -9.50 3.22
N LEU A 433 -3.06 -9.56 1.92
CA LEU A 433 -2.99 -10.79 1.14
C LEU A 433 -1.60 -11.43 1.17
N GLN A 434 -0.55 -10.62 1.03
CA GLN A 434 0.82 -11.09 1.14
C GLN A 434 1.07 -11.73 2.51
N TYR A 435 0.64 -11.08 3.61
CA TYR A 435 0.76 -11.66 4.95
C TYR A 435 -0.06 -12.94 5.13
N VAL A 436 -1.23 -13.06 4.49
CA VAL A 436 -1.99 -14.33 4.46
C VAL A 436 -1.12 -15.45 3.88
N PHE A 437 -0.55 -15.27 2.70
CA PHE A 437 0.29 -16.31 2.08
C PHE A 437 1.59 -16.58 2.85
N GLU A 438 2.27 -15.53 3.34
CA GLU A 438 3.47 -15.70 4.17
C GLU A 438 3.17 -16.56 5.41
N VAL A 439 2.09 -16.24 6.14
CA VAL A 439 1.69 -17.00 7.33
C VAL A 439 1.27 -18.42 6.97
N CYS A 440 0.53 -18.63 5.88
CA CYS A 440 0.16 -19.96 5.42
C CYS A 440 1.41 -20.83 5.16
N PHE A 441 2.42 -20.29 4.47
CA PHE A 441 3.62 -21.02 4.10
C PHE A 441 4.68 -21.11 5.21
N GLU A 442 4.54 -20.30 6.27
CA GLU A 442 5.31 -20.48 7.51
C GLU A 442 4.74 -21.59 8.39
N ILE A 443 3.41 -21.73 8.45
CA ILE A 443 2.74 -22.77 9.22
C ILE A 443 2.94 -24.15 8.58
N GLU A 444 2.82 -24.24 7.26
CA GLU A 444 3.10 -25.45 6.50
C GLU A 444 4.11 -25.15 5.39
N VAL A 445 5.37 -25.52 5.67
CA VAL A 445 6.52 -25.24 4.79
C VAL A 445 6.40 -26.02 3.48
N ASP A 446 5.76 -27.21 3.49
CA ASP A 446 5.40 -27.91 2.27
C ASP A 446 4.13 -27.27 1.67
N ARG A 447 4.35 -26.33 0.76
CA ARG A 447 3.29 -25.52 0.16
C ARG A 447 2.30 -26.35 -0.67
N LYS A 448 2.73 -27.47 -1.25
CA LYS A 448 1.81 -28.40 -1.95
C LYS A 448 0.90 -29.08 -0.94
N LYS A 449 1.49 -29.57 0.16
CA LYS A 449 0.74 -30.16 1.28
C LYS A 449 -0.24 -29.18 1.90
N PHE A 450 0.13 -27.90 2.07
CA PHE A 450 -0.78 -26.86 2.57
C PHE A 450 -2.10 -26.83 1.77
N PHE A 451 -2.02 -26.75 0.44
CA PHE A 451 -3.20 -26.69 -0.42
C PHE A 451 -3.93 -28.03 -0.52
N ASN A 452 -3.23 -29.16 -0.53
CA ASN A 452 -3.86 -30.47 -0.58
C ASN A 452 -4.64 -30.79 0.71
N ASP A 453 -4.11 -30.38 1.87
CA ASP A 453 -4.76 -30.54 3.17
C ASP A 453 -5.55 -29.28 3.59
N ILE A 454 -5.96 -28.41 2.65
CA ILE A 454 -6.48 -27.08 2.96
C ILE A 454 -7.71 -27.10 3.89
N HIS A 455 -8.53 -28.14 3.84
CA HIS A 455 -9.72 -28.27 4.68
C HIS A 455 -9.40 -28.58 6.16
N ASN A 456 -8.20 -29.09 6.44
CA ASN A 456 -7.72 -29.42 7.77
C ASN A 456 -6.88 -28.28 8.39
N GLN A 457 -6.66 -27.18 7.65
CA GLN A 457 -5.83 -26.07 8.11
C GLN A 457 -6.47 -25.31 9.27
N HIS A 458 -5.64 -24.84 10.19
CA HIS A 458 -6.08 -24.07 11.35
C HIS A 458 -6.27 -22.59 11.02
N PHE A 459 -7.37 -22.26 10.30
CA PHE A 459 -7.65 -20.90 9.85
C PHE A 459 -7.68 -19.83 10.94
N ASN A 460 -8.06 -20.17 12.18
CA ASN A 460 -8.02 -19.20 13.29
C ASN A 460 -6.57 -18.82 13.66
N ILE A 461 -5.63 -19.78 13.60
CA ILE A 461 -4.22 -19.51 13.85
C ILE A 461 -3.67 -18.61 12.74
N ILE A 462 -3.99 -18.95 11.47
CA ILE A 462 -3.60 -18.13 10.33
C ILE A 462 -4.15 -16.70 10.48
N PHE A 463 -5.45 -16.56 10.76
CA PHE A 463 -6.10 -15.26 10.95
C PHE A 463 -5.46 -14.44 12.05
N ASN A 464 -5.20 -15.03 13.23
CA ASN A 464 -4.60 -14.35 14.37
C ASN A 464 -3.16 -13.90 14.09
N ASN A 465 -2.36 -14.73 13.42
CA ASN A 465 -1.00 -14.39 13.02
C ASN A 465 -0.98 -13.23 12.01
N VAL A 466 -1.88 -13.24 11.02
CA VAL A 466 -2.04 -12.14 10.06
C VAL A 466 -2.52 -10.86 10.75
N LYS A 467 -3.54 -10.95 11.63
CA LYS A 467 -4.03 -9.84 12.46
C LYS A 467 -2.90 -9.20 13.25
N HIS A 468 -2.05 -10.02 13.88
CA HIS A 468 -0.88 -9.54 14.62
C HIS A 468 0.14 -8.82 13.73
N ARG A 469 0.50 -9.37 12.57
CA ARG A 469 1.40 -8.71 11.60
C ARG A 469 0.87 -7.37 11.12
N LEU A 470 -0.43 -7.31 10.82
CA LEU A 470 -1.09 -6.07 10.42
C LEU A 470 -1.06 -5.04 11.55
N GLN A 471 -1.36 -5.43 12.78
CA GLN A 471 -1.25 -4.52 13.92
C GLN A 471 0.18 -3.99 14.09
N MET A 472 1.21 -4.84 14.01
CA MET A 472 2.60 -4.39 14.11
C MET A 472 3.00 -3.47 12.96
N ARG A 473 2.49 -3.72 11.75
CA ARG A 473 2.83 -2.94 10.56
C ARG A 473 2.19 -1.55 10.53
N TYR A 474 0.93 -1.45 10.93
CA TYR A 474 0.11 -0.25 10.82
C TYR A 474 -0.09 0.47 12.15
N ASN A 475 0.24 -0.17 13.27
CA ASN A 475 0.09 0.37 14.62
C ASN A 475 -1.33 0.94 14.90
N ILE A 476 -2.34 0.15 14.54
CA ILE A 476 -3.76 0.54 14.60
C ILE A 476 -4.17 0.82 16.05
N TYR A 477 -3.70 0.02 17.01
CA TYR A 477 -4.00 0.24 18.44
C TYR A 477 -3.60 1.62 18.96
N GLU A 478 -2.38 2.07 18.68
CA GLU A 478 -1.93 3.39 19.13
C GLU A 478 -2.78 4.51 18.47
N THR A 479 -3.13 4.32 17.20
CA THR A 479 -4.01 5.27 16.48
C THR A 479 -5.39 5.38 17.14
N ILE A 480 -6.01 4.26 17.50
CA ILE A 480 -7.31 4.22 18.19
C ILE A 480 -7.22 4.85 19.58
N GLU A 481 -6.14 4.57 20.32
CA GLU A 481 -5.93 5.11 21.67
C GLU A 481 -5.73 6.63 21.65
N LYS A 482 -5.05 7.16 20.63
CA LYS A 482 -4.87 8.61 20.43
C LYS A 482 -6.19 9.32 20.11
N ASN A 483 -7.01 8.79 19.21
CA ASN A 483 -8.32 9.38 18.88
C ASN A 483 -9.42 8.32 18.75
N LYS A 484 -10.06 8.01 19.89
CA LYS A 484 -11.14 7.02 19.97
C LYS A 484 -12.40 7.45 19.21
N LYS A 485 -12.71 8.74 19.19
CA LYS A 485 -13.92 9.28 18.54
C LYS A 485 -13.81 9.16 17.03
N LEU A 486 -12.67 9.59 16.47
CA LEU A 486 -12.35 9.38 15.06
C LEU A 486 -12.42 7.90 14.68
N ALA A 487 -11.84 7.00 15.48
CA ALA A 487 -11.89 5.56 15.20
C ALA A 487 -13.33 5.01 15.13
N LEU A 488 -14.24 5.51 15.98
CA LEU A 488 -15.66 5.13 15.93
C LEU A 488 -16.35 5.62 14.65
N GLU A 489 -16.07 6.86 14.22
CA GLU A 489 -16.62 7.40 12.98
C GLU A 489 -16.06 6.66 11.75
N LEU A 490 -14.76 6.38 11.73
CA LEU A 490 -14.13 5.60 10.68
C LEU A 490 -14.75 4.20 10.53
N LEU A 491 -14.96 3.51 11.65
CA LEU A 491 -15.62 2.21 11.67
C LEU A 491 -17.06 2.32 11.16
N TYR A 492 -17.83 3.30 11.64
CA TYR A 492 -19.22 3.50 11.23
C TYR A 492 -19.36 3.82 9.74
N HIS A 493 -18.59 4.76 9.21
CA HIS A 493 -18.56 5.09 7.79
C HIS A 493 -18.15 3.91 6.93
N SER A 494 -17.25 3.04 7.42
CA SER A 494 -16.83 1.86 6.70
C SER A 494 -17.89 0.76 6.68
N ILE A 495 -18.49 0.44 7.82
CA ILE A 495 -19.56 -0.56 7.92
C ILE A 495 -20.77 -0.14 7.08
N ASP A 496 -21.20 1.11 7.16
CA ASP A 496 -22.36 1.58 6.40
C ASP A 496 -22.00 2.01 4.97
N ALA A 497 -20.75 1.88 4.53
CA ALA A 497 -20.29 2.35 3.22
C ALA A 497 -20.81 3.77 2.90
N ILE A 498 -20.72 4.67 3.88
CA ILE A 498 -21.26 6.03 3.79
C ILE A 498 -20.34 6.84 2.85
N PRO A 499 -20.88 7.42 1.76
CA PRO A 499 -20.10 8.28 0.89
C PRO A 499 -19.56 9.50 1.65
N VAL A 500 -18.29 9.82 1.42
CA VAL A 500 -17.58 10.98 1.99
C VAL A 500 -16.87 11.76 0.90
N LEU A 501 -16.78 13.08 1.08
CA LEU A 501 -15.90 13.95 0.31
C LEU A 501 -14.55 14.09 1.00
N ARG A 502 -13.49 14.46 0.27
CA ARG A 502 -12.13 14.62 0.84
C ARG A 502 -12.07 15.69 1.93
N GLU A 503 -12.92 16.69 1.83
CA GLU A 503 -13.03 17.82 2.75
C GLU A 503 -13.85 17.47 4.00
N THR A 504 -14.53 16.32 4.03
CA THR A 504 -15.34 15.88 5.17
C THR A 504 -14.45 15.71 6.40
N CYS A 505 -14.78 16.41 7.48
CA CYS A 505 -14.13 16.24 8.79
C CYS A 505 -14.90 15.22 9.62
N LEU A 506 -14.24 14.13 10.02
CA LEU A 506 -14.87 13.07 10.80
C LEU A 506 -14.82 13.34 12.31
N ASP A 507 -13.87 14.15 12.78
CA ASP A 507 -13.87 14.60 14.17
C ASP A 507 -14.05 16.12 14.24
N PRO A 508 -15.26 16.63 14.54
CA PRO A 508 -15.47 18.08 14.61
C PRO A 508 -14.71 18.76 15.76
N ASN A 509 -14.10 18.01 16.68
CA ASN A 509 -13.26 18.56 17.74
C ASN A 509 -11.79 18.71 17.30
N ASP A 510 -11.41 18.14 16.16
CA ASP A 510 -10.09 18.22 15.57
C ASP A 510 -10.25 18.46 14.06
N GLU A 511 -10.24 19.74 13.67
CA GLU A 511 -10.41 20.17 12.28
C GLU A 511 -9.35 19.57 11.33
N VAL A 512 -8.25 19.02 11.86
CA VAL A 512 -7.23 18.33 11.07
C VAL A 512 -7.70 16.92 10.65
N CYS A 513 -8.71 16.33 11.28
CA CYS A 513 -9.25 15.00 10.97
C CYS A 513 -10.18 14.97 9.73
N THR A 514 -9.78 15.64 8.65
CA THR A 514 -10.44 15.54 7.35
C THR A 514 -10.09 14.22 6.65
N ILE A 515 -11.00 13.68 5.83
CA ILE A 515 -10.73 12.48 5.00
C ILE A 515 -9.43 12.65 4.20
N LYS A 516 -9.18 13.85 3.67
CA LYS A 516 -7.96 14.24 3.00
C LYS A 516 -6.71 14.00 3.85
N ASN A 517 -6.71 14.45 5.10
CA ASN A 517 -5.57 14.28 5.99
C ASN A 517 -5.45 12.84 6.50
N LEU A 518 -6.57 12.17 6.74
CA LEU A 518 -6.58 10.76 7.16
C LEU A 518 -6.02 9.83 6.08
N GLU A 519 -6.32 10.10 4.81
CA GLU A 519 -5.72 9.36 3.69
C GLU A 519 -4.22 9.67 3.56
N ARG A 520 -3.84 10.96 3.72
CA ARG A 520 -2.44 11.42 3.75
C ARG A 520 -1.63 10.71 4.85
N ASP A 521 -2.22 10.57 6.03
CA ASP A 521 -1.55 10.01 7.22
C ASP A 521 -1.73 8.50 7.32
N ALA A 522 -2.14 7.85 6.21
CA ALA A 522 -2.25 6.40 6.09
C ALA A 522 -3.32 5.73 6.96
N HIS A 523 -4.29 6.48 7.47
CA HIS A 523 -5.29 5.96 8.40
C HIS A 523 -6.49 5.28 7.71
N ILE A 524 -6.70 5.50 6.40
CA ILE A 524 -7.86 4.99 5.65
C ILE A 524 -7.53 4.54 4.23
N ILE A 525 -8.34 3.61 3.71
CA ILE A 525 -8.35 3.23 2.30
C ILE A 525 -9.65 3.74 1.67
N LEU A 526 -9.55 4.50 0.59
CA LEU A 526 -10.69 5.03 -0.14
C LEU A 526 -11.00 4.20 -1.38
N SER A 527 -12.30 4.00 -1.64
CA SER A 527 -12.83 3.44 -2.89
C SER A 527 -13.72 4.49 -3.53
N SER A 528 -13.52 4.79 -4.81
CA SER A 528 -14.43 5.68 -5.55
C SER A 528 -15.84 5.09 -5.51
N CYS A 529 -16.85 5.94 -5.33
CA CYS A 529 -18.25 5.50 -5.47
C CYS A 529 -18.56 5.16 -6.93
N ASP A 530 -18.14 6.01 -7.87
CA ASP A 530 -18.27 5.81 -9.32
C ASP A 530 -17.08 6.45 -10.06
N ASP A 531 -16.94 6.22 -11.36
CA ASP A 531 -15.89 6.84 -12.20
C ASP A 531 -16.09 8.35 -12.41
N THR A 532 -17.27 8.88 -12.08
CA THR A 532 -17.68 10.28 -12.33
C THR A 532 -17.97 11.08 -11.07
N SER A 533 -18.07 10.45 -9.90
CA SER A 533 -18.41 11.11 -8.64
C SER A 533 -17.16 11.49 -7.84
N SER A 534 -17.21 12.63 -7.15
CA SER A 534 -16.17 13.06 -6.20
C SER A 534 -16.27 12.40 -4.82
N GLY A 535 -17.24 11.49 -4.66
CA GLY A 535 -17.52 10.78 -3.43
C GLY A 535 -16.71 9.49 -3.32
N PHE A 536 -16.26 9.19 -2.10
CA PHE A 536 -15.51 7.99 -1.77
C PHE A 536 -16.19 7.23 -0.63
N THR A 537 -15.99 5.91 -0.56
CA THR A 537 -16.31 5.10 0.62
C THR A 537 -15.03 4.69 1.33
N ILE A 538 -15.09 4.58 2.66
CA ILE A 538 -13.97 4.10 3.48
C ILE A 538 -14.05 2.58 3.55
N LYS A 539 -13.00 1.89 3.09
CA LYS A 539 -12.91 0.43 3.17
C LYS A 539 -11.96 -0.02 4.26
N MET A 540 -12.42 -0.94 5.10
CA MET A 540 -11.61 -1.62 6.10
C MET A 540 -11.63 -3.13 5.87
N PRO A 541 -10.46 -3.80 5.76
CA PRO A 541 -10.37 -5.25 5.87
C PRO A 541 -11.05 -5.74 7.14
N PHE A 542 -11.63 -6.94 7.12
CA PHE A 542 -12.24 -7.53 8.32
C PHE A 542 -11.21 -7.68 9.47
N PHE A 543 -9.94 -7.92 9.13
CA PHE A 543 -8.83 -7.87 10.09
C PHE A 543 -8.78 -6.55 10.88
N PHE A 544 -9.01 -5.41 10.20
CA PHE A 544 -8.96 -4.10 10.85
C PHE A 544 -10.19 -3.91 11.75
N ILE A 545 -11.37 -4.37 11.33
CA ILE A 545 -12.58 -4.33 12.17
C ILE A 545 -12.38 -5.13 13.46
N CYS A 546 -11.71 -6.28 13.39
CA CYS A 546 -11.36 -7.06 14.60
C CYS A 546 -10.41 -6.28 15.51
N LEU A 547 -9.35 -5.68 14.96
CA LEU A 547 -8.42 -4.82 15.74
C LEU A 547 -9.13 -3.61 16.36
N TYR A 548 -10.09 -3.02 15.65
CA TYR A 548 -10.91 -1.94 16.18
C TYR A 548 -11.77 -2.42 17.35
N ASN A 549 -12.42 -3.58 17.23
CA ASN A 549 -13.19 -4.15 18.33
C ASN A 549 -12.32 -4.50 19.55
N ASP A 550 -11.09 -4.99 19.33
CA ASP A 550 -10.15 -5.32 20.40
C ASP A 550 -9.91 -4.12 21.36
N LYS A 551 -9.90 -2.89 20.82
CA LYS A 551 -9.69 -1.65 21.59
C LYS A 551 -10.96 -0.87 21.93
N LEU A 552 -11.90 -0.75 20.99
CA LEU A 552 -13.14 0.00 21.20
C LEU A 552 -14.14 -0.73 22.10
N LYS A 553 -14.01 -2.07 22.18
CA LYS A 553 -14.93 -2.98 22.88
C LYS A 553 -16.37 -2.68 22.48
N ILE A 554 -16.65 -2.75 21.18
CA ILE A 554 -18.02 -2.64 20.64
C ILE A 554 -18.80 -3.85 21.12
N MET A 555 -18.19 -5.04 20.96
CA MET A 555 -18.60 -6.29 21.58
C MET A 555 -17.52 -6.75 22.56
N ASP A 556 -17.95 -7.50 23.58
CA ASP A 556 -17.07 -7.99 24.64
C ASP A 556 -16.34 -9.32 24.25
N PHE A 557 -16.58 -9.84 23.04
CA PHE A 557 -15.98 -11.06 22.48
C PHE A 557 -15.18 -10.79 21.20
N ASN A 558 -14.42 -11.79 20.75
CA ASN A 558 -13.63 -11.74 19.52
C ASN A 558 -14.51 -11.90 18.28
N LEU A 559 -14.51 -10.91 17.37
CA LEU A 559 -15.39 -10.92 16.20
C LEU A 559 -15.03 -12.05 15.22
N GLU A 560 -13.75 -12.36 15.09
CA GLU A 560 -13.25 -13.41 14.20
C GLU A 560 -13.69 -14.82 14.60
N GLU A 561 -13.95 -15.05 15.89
CA GLU A 561 -14.47 -16.32 16.39
C GLU A 561 -15.99 -16.36 16.24
N THR A 562 -16.67 -15.25 16.52
CA THR A 562 -18.13 -15.13 16.45
C THR A 562 -18.67 -15.19 15.03
N PHE A 563 -18.02 -14.51 14.09
CA PHE A 563 -18.44 -14.45 12.69
C PHE A 563 -17.70 -15.46 11.81
N ARG A 564 -17.21 -16.55 12.41
CA ARG A 564 -16.37 -17.54 11.74
C ARG A 564 -17.10 -18.24 10.59
N VAL A 565 -16.48 -18.25 9.41
CA VAL A 565 -16.94 -19.06 8.28
C VAL A 565 -16.29 -20.45 8.37
N GLN A 566 -17.12 -21.47 8.52
CA GLN A 566 -16.71 -22.87 8.52
C GLN A 566 -17.09 -23.55 7.19
N ASN A 567 -16.51 -24.73 6.92
CA ASN A 567 -16.90 -25.53 5.75
C ASN A 567 -18.39 -25.97 5.82
N ALA A 568 -18.94 -26.11 7.03
CA ALA A 568 -20.35 -26.36 7.27
C ALA A 568 -20.92 -25.26 8.19
N MET A 569 -21.91 -24.50 7.69
CA MET A 569 -22.65 -23.50 8.47
C MET A 569 -24.10 -23.93 8.61
N HIS A 570 -24.56 -24.30 9.80
CA HIS A 570 -25.93 -24.74 10.05
C HIS A 570 -26.91 -23.56 10.08
N TRP A 571 -28.22 -23.82 9.96
CA TRP A 571 -29.23 -22.76 10.03
C TRP A 571 -29.17 -22.01 11.38
N GLN A 572 -28.80 -22.70 12.47
CA GLN A 572 -28.55 -22.06 13.77
C GLN A 572 -27.38 -21.07 13.75
N ASP A 573 -26.38 -21.28 12.88
CA ASP A 573 -25.26 -20.34 12.75
C ASP A 573 -25.72 -19.05 12.06
N TRP A 574 -26.73 -19.11 11.20
CA TRP A 574 -27.36 -17.92 10.59
C TRP A 574 -28.11 -17.09 11.63
N GLU A 575 -28.88 -17.73 12.50
CA GLU A 575 -29.56 -17.07 13.62
C GLU A 575 -28.57 -16.34 14.54
N LEU A 576 -27.48 -17.02 14.91
CA LEU A 576 -26.42 -16.42 15.71
C LEU A 576 -25.75 -15.25 14.99
N PHE A 577 -25.43 -15.41 13.70
CA PHE A 577 -24.85 -14.35 12.88
C PHE A 577 -25.71 -13.07 12.93
N VAL A 578 -27.02 -13.21 12.67
CA VAL A 578 -27.97 -12.08 12.69
C VAL A 578 -28.01 -11.44 14.06
N ALA A 579 -28.14 -12.23 15.14
CA ALA A 579 -28.22 -11.71 16.50
C ALA A 579 -26.94 -10.97 16.93
N TYR A 580 -25.77 -11.50 16.58
CA TYR A 580 -24.48 -10.85 16.88
C TYR A 580 -24.25 -9.60 16.06
N TYR A 581 -24.64 -9.58 14.78
CA TYR A 581 -24.53 -8.38 13.96
C TYR A 581 -25.45 -7.27 14.47
N GLU A 582 -26.69 -7.64 14.86
CA GLU A 582 -27.64 -6.71 15.46
C GLU A 582 -27.03 -6.04 16.70
N ALA A 583 -26.51 -6.84 17.63
CA ALA A 583 -25.89 -6.33 18.84
C ALA A 583 -24.67 -5.45 18.52
N PHE A 584 -23.82 -5.86 17.58
CA PHE A 584 -22.66 -5.08 17.13
C PHE A 584 -23.07 -3.71 16.57
N ARG A 585 -24.04 -3.67 15.65
CA ARG A 585 -24.53 -2.44 15.02
C ARG A 585 -25.15 -1.49 16.05
N THR A 586 -26.01 -2.00 16.92
CA THR A 586 -26.62 -1.21 18.00
C THR A 586 -25.56 -0.65 18.95
N ASN A 587 -24.59 -1.47 19.38
CA ASN A 587 -23.54 -1.04 20.28
C ASN A 587 -22.59 -0.01 19.63
N LEU A 588 -22.34 -0.10 18.33
CA LEU A 588 -21.56 0.88 17.59
C LEU A 588 -22.24 2.26 17.61
N LEU A 589 -23.55 2.31 17.33
CA LEU A 589 -24.33 3.56 17.40
C LEU A 589 -24.31 4.16 18.81
N ILE A 590 -24.46 3.34 19.85
CA ILE A 590 -24.39 3.81 21.25
C ILE A 590 -23.01 4.36 21.58
N LYS A 591 -21.93 3.69 21.15
CA LYS A 591 -20.56 4.12 21.39
C LYS A 591 -20.24 5.46 20.71
N ARG A 592 -20.90 5.76 19.59
CA ARG A 592 -20.86 7.09 18.95
C ARG A 592 -21.62 8.17 19.71
N GLY A 593 -22.47 7.78 20.66
CA GLY A 593 -23.26 8.69 21.49
C GLY A 593 -24.74 8.77 21.12
N ASN A 594 -25.21 7.97 20.16
CA ASN A 594 -26.63 7.90 19.82
C ASN A 594 -27.43 7.30 20.98
N ARG A 595 -28.46 8.02 21.42
CA ARG A 595 -29.42 7.55 22.44
C ARG A 595 -30.70 7.00 21.83
N THR A 596 -31.06 7.51 20.65
CA THR A 596 -32.23 7.10 19.88
C THR A 596 -31.83 6.90 18.41
N VAL A 597 -32.64 6.14 17.69
CA VAL A 597 -32.48 5.89 16.25
C VAL A 597 -33.83 5.56 15.61
N ARG A 598 -34.00 5.87 14.33
CA ARG A 598 -35.16 5.40 13.57
C ARG A 598 -34.98 3.95 13.15
N LEU A 599 -36.06 3.18 13.08
CA LEU A 599 -35.99 1.78 12.63
C LEU A 599 -35.39 1.65 11.22
N GLY A 600 -35.65 2.58 10.31
CA GLY A 600 -35.05 2.58 8.97
C GLY A 600 -33.54 2.85 8.94
N GLU A 601 -33.00 3.53 9.96
CA GLU A 601 -31.54 3.75 10.12
C GLU A 601 -30.88 2.55 10.83
N LEU A 602 -31.59 1.97 11.81
CA LEU A 602 -31.17 0.76 12.52
C LEU A 602 -31.14 -0.45 11.58
N TYR A 603 -32.16 -0.59 10.74
CA TYR A 603 -32.30 -1.61 9.70
C TYR A 603 -32.09 -0.98 8.33
N ARG A 604 -30.87 -0.49 8.08
CA ARG A 604 -30.54 0.21 6.84
C ARG A 604 -30.80 -0.67 5.61
N GLY A 605 -31.46 -0.09 4.59
CA GLY A 605 -31.80 -0.80 3.34
C GLY A 605 -33.03 -1.72 3.44
N VAL A 606 -33.67 -1.81 4.60
CA VAL A 606 -34.82 -2.71 4.82
C VAL A 606 -36.01 -2.42 3.91
N TYR A 607 -36.63 -3.47 3.39
CA TYR A 607 -37.95 -3.38 2.76
C TYR A 607 -39.00 -3.25 3.86
N GLY A 608 -39.90 -2.28 3.73
CA GLY A 608 -40.94 -1.96 4.70
C GLY A 608 -41.61 -0.63 4.40
N THR A 609 -42.68 -0.31 5.12
CA THR A 609 -43.40 0.95 4.94
C THR A 609 -42.63 2.13 5.56
N GLU A 610 -42.79 3.32 4.98
CA GLU A 610 -42.12 4.53 5.48
C GLU A 610 -42.59 4.93 6.88
N SER A 611 -43.86 4.72 7.20
CA SER A 611 -44.39 4.92 8.56
C SER A 611 -43.70 4.03 9.59
N ALA A 612 -43.45 2.76 9.27
CA ALA A 612 -42.75 1.83 10.15
C ALA A 612 -41.28 2.20 10.32
N LYS A 613 -40.59 2.53 9.21
CA LYS A 613 -39.17 2.94 9.24
C LYS A 613 -38.94 4.20 10.07
N ASN A 614 -39.91 5.11 10.14
CA ASN A 614 -39.82 6.35 10.89
C ASN A 614 -40.11 6.21 12.39
N ILE A 615 -40.44 5.01 12.88
CA ILE A 615 -40.56 4.76 14.33
C ILE A 615 -39.19 5.00 14.97
N GLU A 616 -39.15 5.89 15.96
CA GLU A 616 -37.93 6.23 16.70
C GLU A 616 -37.88 5.46 18.03
N VAL A 617 -36.78 4.74 18.26
CA VAL A 617 -36.58 3.88 19.43
C VAL A 617 -35.35 4.30 20.22
N ARG A 618 -35.39 4.04 21.54
CA ARG A 618 -34.25 4.22 22.44
C ARG A 618 -33.29 3.06 22.31
N LEU A 619 -32.00 3.37 22.27
CA LEU A 619 -30.93 2.39 22.19
C LEU A 619 -30.46 1.98 23.60
N LYS A 620 -30.23 0.68 23.78
CA LYS A 620 -29.61 0.10 24.98
C LYS A 620 -28.43 -0.78 24.58
N LYS A 621 -27.38 -0.83 25.41
CA LYS A 621 -26.21 -1.68 25.10
C LYS A 621 -26.68 -3.13 25.11
N LEU A 622 -26.35 -3.86 24.05
CA LEU A 622 -26.82 -5.22 23.84
C LEU A 622 -25.71 -6.25 24.11
N THR A 623 -26.13 -7.31 24.78
CA THR A 623 -25.45 -8.60 24.79
C THR A 623 -26.22 -9.59 23.91
N VAL A 624 -25.63 -10.71 23.54
CA VAL A 624 -26.35 -11.81 22.86
C VAL A 624 -26.44 -12.97 23.83
N ARG A 625 -27.65 -13.51 24.00
CA ARG A 625 -27.90 -14.66 24.88
C ARG A 625 -28.69 -15.72 24.14
N GLN A 626 -28.35 -16.99 24.37
CA GLN A 626 -29.12 -18.12 23.85
C GLN A 626 -30.02 -18.65 24.97
N ALA A 627 -31.28 -18.93 24.66
CA ALA A 627 -32.23 -19.51 25.58
C ALA A 627 -32.18 -21.05 25.57
N ASN A 628 -32.45 -21.67 26.72
CA ASN A 628 -32.75 -23.11 26.78
C ASN A 628 -34.21 -23.40 26.37
N GLU A 629 -35.13 -22.57 26.85
CA GLU A 629 -36.57 -22.70 26.66
C GLU A 629 -37.04 -22.05 25.36
N GLN A 630 -38.19 -22.50 24.85
CA GLN A 630 -38.88 -21.91 23.70
C GLN A 630 -39.79 -20.78 24.19
N PHE A 631 -39.46 -19.54 23.83
CA PHE A 631 -40.31 -18.37 24.09
C PHE A 631 -41.43 -18.28 23.03
N PRO A 632 -42.65 -17.78 23.36
CA PRO A 632 -43.16 -17.34 24.66
C PRO A 632 -43.15 -18.39 25.76
N CYS A 633 -42.62 -18.02 26.93
CA CYS A 633 -42.72 -18.83 28.14
C CYS A 633 -42.58 -17.97 29.40
N SER A 634 -42.98 -18.52 30.55
CA SER A 634 -42.97 -17.80 31.84
C SER A 634 -41.57 -17.54 32.40
N LYS A 635 -40.56 -18.33 32.00
CA LYS A 635 -39.17 -18.17 32.46
C LYS A 635 -38.18 -18.61 31.39
N LEU A 636 -37.24 -17.72 31.07
CA LEU A 636 -36.12 -17.96 30.17
C LEU A 636 -34.81 -18.08 30.96
N THR A 637 -34.03 -19.11 30.66
CA THR A 637 -32.68 -19.32 31.22
C THR A 637 -31.64 -19.38 30.12
N GLU A 638 -30.44 -18.90 30.44
CA GLU A 638 -29.32 -18.82 29.50
C GLU A 638 -28.69 -20.19 29.27
N LYS A 639 -28.54 -20.58 28.00
CA LYS A 639 -27.99 -21.86 27.56
C LYS A 639 -26.60 -22.10 28.14
N GLY A 640 -26.41 -23.30 28.69
CA GLY A 640 -25.17 -23.67 29.39
C GLY A 640 -25.06 -23.10 30.82
N SER A 641 -26.08 -22.39 31.30
CA SER A 641 -26.19 -21.93 32.69
C SER A 641 -27.63 -22.10 33.21
N SER A 642 -27.84 -21.84 34.50
CA SER A 642 -29.17 -21.77 35.13
C SER A 642 -29.61 -20.32 35.40
N LYS A 643 -28.89 -19.33 34.86
CA LYS A 643 -29.16 -17.91 35.08
C LYS A 643 -30.40 -17.47 34.30
N SER A 644 -31.27 -16.73 34.96
CA SER A 644 -32.46 -16.13 34.33
C SER A 644 -32.05 -15.06 33.32
N ILE A 645 -32.74 -14.98 32.19
CA ILE A 645 -32.56 -13.93 31.19
C ILE A 645 -33.59 -12.82 31.44
N PRO A 646 -33.18 -11.59 31.79
CA PRO A 646 -34.08 -10.46 31.99
C PRO A 646 -34.43 -9.80 30.65
N TRP A 647 -35.14 -10.52 29.79
CA TRP A 647 -35.43 -10.09 28.42
C TRP A 647 -36.25 -8.79 28.33
N GLU A 648 -37.09 -8.51 29.33
CA GLU A 648 -37.92 -7.31 29.41
C GLU A 648 -37.13 -6.01 29.51
N GLU A 649 -35.87 -6.08 29.95
CA GLU A 649 -34.99 -4.92 30.08
C GLU A 649 -34.55 -4.38 28.71
N GLY A 650 -34.59 -5.21 27.65
CA GLY A 650 -34.17 -4.82 26.31
C GLY A 650 -32.65 -4.64 26.16
N GLU A 651 -31.85 -5.22 27.06
CA GLU A 651 -30.37 -5.16 27.06
C GLU A 651 -29.71 -6.41 26.43
N ALA A 652 -30.51 -7.28 25.82
CA ALA A 652 -30.03 -8.46 25.14
C ALA A 652 -30.85 -8.75 23.87
N VAL A 653 -30.15 -9.23 22.84
CA VAL A 653 -30.75 -10.01 21.76
C VAL A 653 -30.79 -11.46 22.20
N ILE A 654 -31.97 -12.05 22.24
CA ILE A 654 -32.20 -13.41 22.71
C ILE A 654 -32.41 -14.31 21.51
N VAL A 655 -31.50 -15.26 21.30
CA VAL A 655 -31.70 -16.38 20.37
C VAL A 655 -32.57 -17.41 21.07
N ASN A 656 -33.69 -17.74 20.46
CA ASN A 656 -34.73 -18.54 21.08
C ASN A 656 -34.32 -20.03 21.17
N GLY A 657 -35.02 -20.79 22.02
CA GLY A 657 -34.85 -22.23 22.11
C GLY A 657 -35.15 -22.91 20.78
N VAL A 658 -34.38 -23.95 20.46
CA VAL A 658 -34.52 -24.71 19.22
C VAL A 658 -35.97 -25.16 19.03
N SER A 659 -36.50 -25.02 17.81
CA SER A 659 -37.87 -25.38 17.42
C SER A 659 -38.99 -24.54 18.06
N ALA A 660 -38.68 -23.35 18.60
CA ALA A 660 -39.70 -22.40 19.02
C ALA A 660 -40.63 -22.04 17.85
N LYS A 661 -41.93 -21.93 18.13
CA LYS A 661 -42.92 -21.53 17.11
C LYS A 661 -42.88 -20.02 16.83
N TRP A 662 -42.33 -19.23 17.74
CA TRP A 662 -42.31 -17.78 17.71
C TRP A 662 -40.87 -17.31 17.64
N GLY A 663 -40.55 -16.40 16.72
CA GLY A 663 -39.25 -15.70 16.60
C GLY A 663 -37.97 -16.53 16.83
N ASP A 664 -37.12 -16.67 15.81
CA ASP A 664 -35.83 -17.34 15.96
C ASP A 664 -34.88 -16.57 16.90
N SER A 665 -34.97 -15.24 16.87
CA SER A 665 -34.43 -14.39 17.92
C SER A 665 -35.29 -13.15 18.14
N PHE A 666 -35.08 -12.43 19.24
CA PHE A 666 -35.86 -11.24 19.54
C PHE A 666 -35.19 -10.30 20.52
N ARG A 667 -35.71 -9.08 20.60
CA ARG A 667 -35.43 -8.13 21.68
C ARG A 667 -36.61 -7.20 21.94
N VAL A 668 -36.62 -6.58 23.11
CA VAL A 668 -37.56 -5.51 23.45
C VAL A 668 -36.93 -4.15 23.13
N LEU A 669 -37.68 -3.31 22.43
CA LEU A 669 -37.35 -1.91 22.20
C LEU A 669 -38.39 -1.01 22.87
N GLU A 670 -38.01 0.23 23.16
CA GLU A 670 -38.89 1.25 23.72
C GLU A 670 -38.89 2.45 22.77
N THR A 671 -40.07 2.92 22.34
CA THR A 671 -40.18 4.14 21.55
C THR A 671 -39.84 5.36 22.39
N VAL A 672 -39.56 6.49 21.74
CA VAL A 672 -39.36 7.75 22.47
C VAL A 672 -40.58 8.16 23.29
N GLN A 673 -41.79 7.75 22.86
CA GLN A 673 -43.07 7.95 23.55
C GLN A 673 -43.30 6.99 24.73
N GLY A 674 -42.46 5.97 24.90
CA GLY A 674 -42.56 4.99 25.99
C GLY A 674 -43.33 3.71 25.65
N ASP A 675 -43.75 3.54 24.40
CA ASP A 675 -44.38 2.30 23.94
C ASP A 675 -43.33 1.19 23.85
N ARG A 676 -43.66 0.00 24.34
CA ARG A 676 -42.78 -1.16 24.21
C ARG A 676 -43.14 -1.97 22.99
N LEU A 677 -42.11 -2.37 22.24
CA LEU A 677 -42.28 -3.17 21.05
C LEU A 677 -41.33 -4.36 21.06
N PHE A 678 -41.80 -5.49 20.55
CA PHE A 678 -40.97 -6.63 20.21
C PHE A 678 -40.40 -6.44 18.82
N SER A 679 -39.08 -6.48 18.73
CA SER A 679 -38.38 -6.71 17.49
C SER A 679 -38.14 -8.21 17.38
N ILE A 680 -38.95 -8.88 16.56
CA ILE A 680 -38.97 -10.34 16.40
C ILE A 680 -38.23 -10.67 15.11
N HIS A 681 -37.15 -11.44 15.22
CA HIS A 681 -36.29 -11.77 14.09
C HIS A 681 -36.59 -13.19 13.62
N GLN A 682 -36.80 -13.31 12.32
CA GLN A 682 -37.03 -14.57 11.62
C GLN A 682 -35.86 -14.80 10.66
N ALA A 683 -34.97 -15.73 10.98
CA ALA A 683 -33.76 -15.99 10.22
C ALA A 683 -34.03 -17.11 9.20
N LYS A 684 -34.58 -16.73 8.05
CA LYS A 684 -34.95 -17.70 7.00
C LYS A 684 -33.73 -18.10 6.17
N TYR A 685 -33.41 -19.38 6.26
CA TYR A 685 -32.29 -19.96 5.54
C TYR A 685 -32.81 -20.99 4.54
N ASP A 686 -32.84 -20.62 3.26
CA ASP A 686 -33.25 -21.52 2.18
C ASP A 686 -32.05 -22.14 1.46
N TYR A 687 -32.22 -23.43 1.16
CA TYR A 687 -31.27 -24.28 0.48
C TYR A 687 -31.43 -24.24 -1.05
N ASN A 688 -32.58 -23.78 -1.56
CA ASN A 688 -32.95 -23.89 -2.98
C ASN A 688 -32.93 -22.56 -3.75
N SER A 689 -32.63 -21.45 -3.07
CA SER A 689 -32.64 -20.09 -3.62
C SER A 689 -33.99 -19.71 -4.24
N ALA A 690 -35.09 -20.25 -3.70
CA ALA A 690 -36.43 -19.85 -4.10
C ALA A 690 -36.64 -18.38 -3.74
N GLU A 691 -37.53 -17.68 -4.44
CA GLU A 691 -37.95 -16.34 -4.04
C GLU A 691 -38.72 -16.41 -2.71
N TYR A 692 -38.46 -15.47 -1.80
CA TYR A 692 -39.28 -15.30 -0.59
C TYR A 692 -40.45 -14.39 -0.94
N THR A 693 -41.66 -14.74 -0.51
CA THR A 693 -42.88 -14.02 -0.93
C THR A 693 -43.47 -13.14 0.17
N LEU A 694 -44.38 -12.24 -0.19
CA LEU A 694 -45.17 -11.51 0.80
C LEU A 694 -46.06 -12.43 1.65
N ASP A 695 -46.56 -13.51 1.08
CA ASP A 695 -47.39 -14.48 1.79
C ASP A 695 -46.57 -15.20 2.88
N ASP A 696 -45.34 -15.63 2.57
CA ASP A 696 -44.42 -16.22 3.55
C ASP A 696 -44.15 -15.26 4.73
N LEU A 697 -43.93 -13.97 4.43
CA LEU A 697 -43.73 -12.94 5.44
C LEU A 697 -44.97 -12.77 6.33
N PHE A 698 -46.15 -12.76 5.72
CA PHE A 698 -47.41 -12.57 6.43
C PHE A 698 -47.73 -13.77 7.31
N GLU A 699 -47.52 -14.99 6.82
CA GLU A 699 -47.67 -16.21 7.61
C GLU A 699 -46.78 -16.20 8.86
N GLU A 700 -45.51 -15.82 8.73
CA GLU A 700 -44.62 -15.70 9.88
C GLU A 700 -45.05 -14.60 10.85
N HIS A 701 -45.52 -13.46 10.35
CA HIS A 701 -46.03 -12.39 11.21
C HIS A 701 -47.28 -12.82 11.98
N VAL A 702 -48.26 -13.43 11.31
CA VAL A 702 -49.48 -13.96 11.95
C VAL A 702 -49.13 -15.00 13.01
N LYS A 703 -48.26 -15.96 12.69
CA LYS A 703 -47.78 -16.98 13.62
C LYS A 703 -47.15 -16.40 14.90
N ASN A 704 -46.34 -15.35 14.74
CA ASN A 704 -45.74 -14.65 15.88
C ASN A 704 -46.81 -13.92 16.72
N CYS A 705 -47.74 -13.23 16.06
CA CYS A 705 -48.84 -12.55 16.74
C CYS A 705 -49.74 -13.53 17.52
N GLU A 706 -50.23 -14.60 16.89
CA GLU A 706 -51.09 -15.61 17.52
C GLU A 706 -50.43 -16.26 18.74
N SER A 707 -49.16 -16.66 18.61
CA SER A 707 -48.42 -17.26 19.73
C SER A 707 -48.22 -16.29 20.90
N SER A 708 -48.16 -14.98 20.62
CA SER A 708 -48.07 -13.94 21.66
C SER A 708 -49.41 -13.70 22.34
N TYR A 709 -50.52 -13.70 21.61
CA TYR A 709 -51.86 -13.48 22.18
C TYR A 709 -52.34 -14.63 23.06
N ALA A 710 -51.84 -15.84 22.83
CA ALA A 710 -52.04 -16.96 23.75
C ALA A 710 -51.45 -16.67 25.14
N GLU A 711 -50.39 -15.86 25.21
CA GLU A 711 -49.69 -15.45 26.43
C GLU A 711 -50.07 -13.98 26.78
N GLN A 712 -51.21 -13.77 27.46
CA GLN A 712 -51.83 -12.44 27.69
C GLN A 712 -50.88 -11.29 28.09
N LEU A 713 -49.78 -11.59 28.77
CA LEU A 713 -48.76 -10.62 29.18
C LEU A 713 -47.98 -9.99 28.01
N LEU A 714 -47.92 -10.67 26.86
CA LEU A 714 -47.20 -10.23 25.66
C LEU A 714 -48.06 -9.37 24.74
N ALA A 715 -49.39 -9.47 24.83
CA ALA A 715 -50.33 -8.72 24.00
C ALA A 715 -50.21 -7.18 24.15
N LYS A 716 -49.61 -6.70 25.24
CA LYS A 716 -49.37 -5.27 25.49
C LYS A 716 -48.24 -4.66 24.65
N TYR A 717 -47.41 -5.49 24.01
CA TYR A 717 -46.30 -5.04 23.18
C TYR A 717 -46.75 -4.92 21.72
N ARG A 718 -46.24 -3.92 21.00
CA ARG A 718 -46.36 -3.89 19.53
C ARG A 718 -45.39 -4.91 18.92
N HIS A 719 -45.84 -5.74 18.00
CA HIS A 719 -45.02 -6.81 17.41
C HIS A 719 -44.50 -6.35 16.05
N ILE A 720 -43.18 -6.22 15.89
CA ILE A 720 -42.54 -5.92 14.61
C ILE A 720 -41.75 -7.17 14.18
N THR A 721 -42.20 -7.82 13.11
CA THR A 721 -41.52 -8.98 12.52
C THR A 721 -40.49 -8.51 11.51
N ILE A 722 -39.24 -8.97 11.66
CA ILE A 722 -38.12 -8.68 10.79
C ILE A 722 -37.59 -10.00 10.25
N VAL A 723 -37.79 -10.25 8.96
CA VAL A 723 -37.26 -11.43 8.29
C VAL A 723 -35.89 -11.11 7.74
N PHE A 724 -34.90 -11.91 8.12
CA PHE A 724 -33.56 -11.97 7.54
C PHE A 724 -33.47 -13.22 6.69
N THR A 725 -33.56 -13.06 5.36
CA THR A 725 -33.65 -14.19 4.44
C THR A 725 -32.46 -14.27 3.49
N THR A 726 -31.99 -15.49 3.27
CA THR A 726 -30.98 -15.83 2.26
C THR A 726 -31.53 -15.84 0.83
N GLN A 727 -32.86 -15.78 0.69
CA GLN A 727 -33.58 -15.76 -0.56
C GLN A 727 -33.65 -14.33 -1.13
N PRO A 728 -33.79 -14.18 -2.47
CA PRO A 728 -34.14 -12.90 -3.05
C PRO A 728 -35.59 -12.51 -2.72
N PHE A 729 -35.87 -11.20 -2.76
CA PHE A 729 -37.21 -10.64 -2.53
C PHE A 729 -37.40 -9.43 -3.45
N TYR A 730 -38.52 -9.38 -4.17
CA TYR A 730 -38.81 -8.31 -5.14
C TYR A 730 -40.17 -7.62 -4.95
N GLU A 731 -41.01 -8.10 -4.04
CA GLU A 731 -42.34 -7.56 -3.81
C GLU A 731 -42.34 -6.28 -2.94
N THR A 732 -43.49 -5.60 -2.83
CA THR A 732 -43.63 -4.37 -2.03
C THR A 732 -44.39 -4.63 -0.73
N ILE A 733 -43.79 -4.28 0.41
CA ILE A 733 -44.42 -4.47 1.72
C ILE A 733 -45.40 -3.34 2.04
N SER A 734 -46.67 -3.67 2.24
CA SER A 734 -47.74 -2.73 2.62
C SER A 734 -48.09 -2.76 4.12
N TYR A 735 -47.55 -3.70 4.89
CA TYR A 735 -47.82 -3.87 6.32
C TYR A 735 -46.85 -3.07 7.20
N ASN A 736 -47.37 -2.29 8.15
CA ASN A 736 -46.59 -1.40 9.02
C ASN A 736 -45.75 -2.10 10.11
N ASP A 737 -45.90 -3.41 10.26
CA ASP A 737 -45.28 -4.18 11.34
C ASP A 737 -44.37 -5.30 10.80
N CYS A 738 -44.07 -5.27 9.49
CA CYS A 738 -43.24 -6.26 8.83
C CYS A 738 -42.06 -5.61 8.09
N PHE A 739 -40.90 -6.22 8.23
CA PHE A 739 -39.66 -5.82 7.59
C PHE A 739 -38.97 -7.02 6.93
N ILE A 740 -38.33 -6.80 5.78
CA ILE A 740 -37.49 -7.80 5.12
C ILE A 740 -36.10 -7.24 4.84
N ILE A 741 -35.10 -8.02 5.22
CA ILE A 741 -33.71 -7.92 4.76
C ILE A 741 -33.42 -9.23 4.02
N SER A 742 -33.18 -9.14 2.72
CA SER A 742 -32.99 -10.27 1.81
C SER A 742 -31.59 -10.25 1.23
N CYS A 743 -31.17 -11.30 0.51
CA CYS A 743 -29.85 -11.31 -0.11
C CYS A 743 -29.63 -10.12 -1.07
N ASN A 744 -30.71 -9.47 -1.54
CA ASN A 744 -30.67 -8.33 -2.45
C ASN A 744 -30.16 -7.04 -1.78
N ASN A 745 -30.28 -6.91 -0.45
CA ASN A 745 -29.90 -5.71 0.30
C ASN A 745 -28.93 -5.99 1.46
N PHE A 746 -28.29 -7.17 1.50
CA PHE A 746 -27.30 -7.51 2.52
C PHE A 746 -26.15 -6.50 2.61
N GLU A 747 -25.63 -6.01 1.48
CA GLU A 747 -24.57 -4.99 1.52
C GLU A 747 -25.03 -3.67 2.16
N GLN A 748 -26.31 -3.31 2.04
CA GLN A 748 -26.85 -2.09 2.62
C GLN A 748 -27.02 -2.20 4.14
N TYR A 749 -27.49 -3.37 4.61
CA TYR A 749 -27.73 -3.64 6.02
C TYR A 749 -26.47 -4.09 6.76
N PHE A 750 -25.85 -5.18 6.31
CA PHE A 750 -24.66 -5.75 6.94
C PHE A 750 -23.40 -4.92 6.66
N GLY A 751 -23.42 -4.12 5.60
CA GLY A 751 -22.22 -3.48 5.08
C GLY A 751 -21.42 -4.42 4.19
N PRO A 752 -20.51 -3.91 3.36
CA PRO A 752 -19.73 -4.72 2.43
C PRO A 752 -18.89 -5.79 3.14
N VAL A 753 -18.42 -5.52 4.37
CA VAL A 753 -17.52 -6.42 5.10
C VAL A 753 -18.25 -7.61 5.75
N PHE A 754 -19.41 -7.39 6.38
CA PHE A 754 -20.17 -8.48 6.97
C PHE A 754 -21.09 -9.16 5.94
N SER A 755 -21.47 -8.46 4.86
CA SER A 755 -22.25 -9.03 3.77
C SER A 755 -21.52 -10.19 3.10
N SER A 756 -20.20 -10.12 2.90
CA SER A 756 -19.43 -11.25 2.34
C SER A 756 -19.50 -12.49 3.23
N ARG A 757 -19.35 -12.32 4.54
CA ARG A 757 -19.51 -13.39 5.54
C ARG A 757 -20.91 -13.96 5.56
N ALA A 758 -21.93 -13.11 5.45
CA ALA A 758 -23.32 -13.54 5.29
C ALA A 758 -23.53 -14.30 3.96
N THR A 759 -22.85 -13.87 2.89
CA THR A 759 -22.96 -14.44 1.54
C THR A 759 -22.31 -15.83 1.45
N PHE A 760 -21.19 -16.08 2.13
CA PHE A 760 -20.62 -17.45 2.19
C PHE A 760 -21.52 -18.45 2.91
N ALA A 761 -22.45 -17.99 3.75
CA ALA A 761 -23.52 -18.82 4.29
C ALA A 761 -24.46 -19.31 3.18
N LEU A 762 -24.69 -18.53 2.13
CA LEU A 762 -25.57 -18.87 0.98
C LEU A 762 -24.99 -19.98 0.10
N ILE A 763 -23.67 -20.02 -0.04
CA ILE A 763 -22.98 -20.91 -0.99
C ILE A 763 -23.10 -22.38 -0.53
N LYS A 764 -23.59 -22.67 0.69
CA LYS A 764 -23.58 -24.01 1.32
C LYS A 764 -24.26 -25.07 0.45
N ASN A 765 -25.26 -24.65 -0.31
CA ASN A 765 -26.24 -25.58 -0.86
C ASN A 765 -26.19 -25.67 -2.38
N ILE A 766 -25.13 -25.14 -2.99
CA ILE A 766 -24.79 -25.54 -4.35
C ILE A 766 -24.14 -26.91 -4.24
N ASN A 767 -24.96 -27.96 -4.15
CA ASN A 767 -24.47 -29.32 -4.27
C ASN A 767 -24.14 -29.54 -5.75
N PRO A 768 -22.86 -29.69 -6.16
CA PRO A 768 -22.52 -29.84 -7.56
C PRO A 768 -23.13 -31.13 -8.18
N ASN A 769 -23.53 -32.09 -7.34
CA ASN A 769 -24.26 -33.28 -7.78
C ASN A 769 -25.70 -32.97 -8.23
N PHE A 770 -26.33 -31.90 -7.75
CA PHE A 770 -27.77 -31.67 -7.97
C PHE A 770 -28.12 -30.26 -8.45
N SER A 771 -27.18 -29.32 -8.36
CA SER A 771 -27.41 -27.93 -8.72
C SER A 771 -27.55 -27.76 -10.23
N GLU A 772 -28.48 -26.89 -10.63
CA GLU A 772 -28.66 -26.52 -12.02
C GLU A 772 -27.48 -25.69 -12.54
N LEU A 773 -27.25 -25.76 -13.86
CA LEU A 773 -26.13 -25.12 -14.54
C LEU A 773 -26.03 -23.63 -14.20
N GLN A 774 -27.12 -22.91 -14.41
CA GLN A 774 -27.21 -21.48 -14.19
C GLN A 774 -26.92 -21.11 -12.74
N ARG A 775 -27.43 -21.89 -11.80
CA ARG A 775 -27.21 -21.69 -10.36
C ARG A 775 -25.75 -21.90 -9.96
N MET A 776 -25.07 -22.90 -10.52
CA MET A 776 -23.63 -23.08 -10.29
C MET A 776 -22.82 -21.92 -10.86
N VAL A 777 -23.19 -21.44 -12.05
CA VAL A 777 -22.48 -20.36 -12.74
C VAL A 777 -22.66 -19.02 -12.04
N GLU A 778 -23.87 -18.73 -11.56
CA GLU A 778 -24.20 -17.47 -10.90
C GLU A 778 -23.72 -17.39 -9.45
N ARG A 779 -23.58 -18.53 -8.78
CA ARG A 779 -23.39 -18.57 -7.32
C ARG A 779 -22.09 -19.22 -6.85
N LEU A 780 -21.35 -19.97 -7.69
CA LEU A 780 -19.99 -20.45 -7.36
C LEU A 780 -18.93 -19.53 -8.01
N PRO A 781 -18.13 -18.81 -7.19
CA PRO A 781 -17.02 -18.03 -7.72
C PRO A 781 -16.04 -18.89 -8.52
N GLY A 782 -15.75 -18.50 -9.76
CA GLY A 782 -14.78 -19.19 -10.63
C GLY A 782 -15.30 -20.41 -11.39
N VAL A 783 -16.58 -20.77 -11.25
CA VAL A 783 -17.22 -21.84 -12.04
C VAL A 783 -17.97 -21.21 -13.22
N GLY A 784 -17.34 -21.16 -14.39
CA GLY A 784 -18.00 -20.71 -15.63
C GLY A 784 -18.86 -21.81 -16.28
N ASN A 785 -19.65 -21.45 -17.31
CA ASN A 785 -20.53 -22.36 -18.04
C ASN A 785 -19.86 -23.70 -18.41
N VAL A 786 -18.65 -23.65 -18.96
CA VAL A 786 -17.90 -24.85 -19.39
C VAL A 786 -17.59 -25.80 -18.22
N THR A 787 -17.23 -25.25 -17.06
CA THR A 787 -16.91 -26.04 -15.86
C THR A 787 -18.17 -26.61 -15.23
N ALA A 788 -19.23 -25.81 -15.15
CA ALA A 788 -20.54 -26.20 -14.67
C ALA A 788 -21.15 -27.34 -15.52
N GLU A 789 -21.02 -27.27 -16.85
CA GLU A 789 -21.45 -28.32 -17.77
C GLU A 789 -20.72 -29.64 -17.53
N LYS A 790 -19.38 -29.60 -17.37
CA LYS A 790 -18.58 -30.79 -17.06
C LYS A 790 -18.96 -31.44 -15.73
N ILE A 791 -19.23 -30.64 -14.70
CA ILE A 791 -19.73 -31.13 -13.41
C ILE A 791 -21.08 -31.84 -13.60
N ILE A 792 -22.00 -31.28 -14.38
CA ILE A 792 -23.31 -31.88 -14.68
C ILE A 792 -23.21 -33.17 -15.50
N ILE A 793 -22.21 -33.28 -16.38
CA ILE A 793 -21.98 -34.49 -17.18
C ILE A 793 -21.43 -35.62 -16.31
N ASN A 794 -20.46 -35.32 -15.44
CA ASN A 794 -19.69 -36.32 -14.70
C ASN A 794 -20.24 -36.62 -13.30
N ARG A 795 -21.39 -36.03 -12.94
CA ARG A 795 -21.98 -36.28 -11.63
C ARG A 795 -22.47 -37.72 -11.47
N PRO A 796 -22.22 -38.36 -10.31
CA PRO A 796 -22.65 -39.73 -10.02
C PRO A 796 -24.17 -39.88 -10.03
N TYR A 797 -24.91 -38.78 -9.86
CA TYR A 797 -26.36 -38.73 -9.77
C TYR A 797 -26.91 -37.57 -10.60
N LYS A 798 -27.94 -37.83 -11.42
CA LYS A 798 -28.58 -36.83 -12.30
C LYS A 798 -29.53 -35.89 -11.56
N SER A 799 -30.00 -36.29 -10.39
CA SER A 799 -30.88 -35.53 -9.53
C SER A 799 -30.87 -36.16 -8.14
N GLU A 800 -31.40 -35.45 -7.16
CA GLU A 800 -31.59 -36.00 -5.81
C GLU A 800 -32.44 -37.30 -5.85
N ASP A 801 -33.44 -37.33 -6.74
CA ASP A 801 -34.22 -38.54 -7.01
C ASP A 801 -33.39 -39.70 -7.57
N ASP A 802 -32.47 -39.44 -8.50
CA ASP A 802 -31.55 -40.46 -9.04
C ASP A 802 -30.64 -41.03 -7.94
N PHE A 803 -30.19 -40.20 -7.00
CA PHE A 803 -29.45 -40.66 -5.82
C PHE A 803 -30.28 -41.61 -4.95
N PHE A 804 -31.48 -41.19 -4.54
CA PHE A 804 -32.34 -42.01 -3.67
C PHE A 804 -32.82 -43.30 -4.35
N ASN A 805 -33.03 -43.27 -5.67
CA ASN A 805 -33.37 -44.46 -6.44
C ASN A 805 -32.20 -45.46 -6.49
N LYS A 806 -30.96 -44.98 -6.64
CA LYS A 806 -29.76 -45.83 -6.64
C LYS A 806 -29.39 -46.34 -5.25
N HIS A 807 -29.76 -45.60 -4.21
CA HIS A 807 -29.48 -45.92 -2.82
C HIS A 807 -30.77 -46.14 -2.03
N GLY A 808 -31.49 -47.22 -2.33
CA GLY A 808 -32.81 -47.51 -1.74
C GLY A 808 -32.86 -47.71 -0.21
N ARG A 809 -31.72 -47.64 0.49
CA ARG A 809 -31.64 -47.59 1.97
C ARG A 809 -31.52 -46.16 2.52
N ALA A 810 -31.19 -45.18 1.67
CA ALA A 810 -31.20 -43.78 2.03
C ALA A 810 -32.65 -43.29 2.08
N LYS A 811 -33.09 -42.76 3.23
CA LYS A 811 -34.44 -42.22 3.40
C LYS A 811 -34.43 -40.72 3.11
N ARG A 812 -35.37 -40.23 2.29
CA ARG A 812 -35.67 -38.80 2.17
C ARG A 812 -36.10 -38.30 3.55
N GLY A 813 -35.41 -37.29 4.09
CA GLY A 813 -35.85 -36.65 5.32
C GLY A 813 -37.05 -35.75 5.03
N MET A 814 -38.28 -36.24 5.26
CA MET A 814 -39.36 -35.32 5.62
C MET A 814 -39.30 -35.12 7.13
N GLU A 815 -39.10 -33.88 7.58
CA GLU A 815 -39.22 -33.49 8.98
C GLU A 815 -40.69 -33.58 9.41
N LYS A 816 -41.14 -34.76 9.83
CA LYS A 816 -42.31 -34.89 10.71
C LYS A 816 -42.01 -35.93 11.79
N ASN A 817 -41.82 -35.43 13.00
CA ASN A 817 -41.79 -36.11 14.30
C ASN A 817 -40.72 -37.21 14.48
N GLU A 818 -39.72 -36.88 15.28
CA GLU A 818 -38.76 -37.84 15.83
C GLU A 818 -39.39 -38.68 16.94
N CYS A 819 -39.46 -39.99 16.73
CA CYS A 819 -39.06 -40.97 17.74
C CYS A 819 -38.86 -42.35 17.07
N GLU A 820 -37.78 -43.03 17.46
CA GLU A 820 -37.52 -44.47 17.27
C GLU A 820 -37.07 -44.97 15.87
N ASN A 821 -35.80 -44.73 15.50
CA ASN A 821 -34.87 -45.79 15.03
C ASN A 821 -33.46 -45.25 14.69
N PRO A 822 -32.36 -45.91 15.10
CA PRO A 822 -30.99 -45.47 14.88
C PRO A 822 -30.37 -45.98 13.56
N GLU A 823 -31.17 -46.21 12.50
CA GLU A 823 -30.60 -46.45 11.18
C GLU A 823 -30.13 -45.12 10.59
N LYS A 824 -28.80 -44.92 10.54
CA LYS A 824 -28.10 -43.76 10.01
C LYS A 824 -28.80 -43.17 8.76
N LYS A 825 -29.53 -42.07 8.94
CA LYS A 825 -29.91 -41.18 7.83
C LYS A 825 -28.61 -40.58 7.27
N ILE A 826 -28.25 -40.97 6.06
CA ILE A 826 -27.09 -40.38 5.35
C ILE A 826 -27.50 -38.98 4.93
N LYS A 827 -26.81 -37.96 5.48
CA LYS A 827 -26.92 -36.59 5.00
C LYS A 827 -26.15 -36.50 3.68
N LEU A 828 -26.78 -35.96 2.64
CA LEU A 828 -26.21 -35.78 1.30
C LEU A 828 -25.19 -34.61 1.30
N ASP A 829 -24.11 -34.77 2.06
CA ASP A 829 -22.96 -33.88 1.95
C ASP A 829 -22.05 -34.41 0.82
N PHE A 830 -21.44 -33.47 0.08
CA PHE A 830 -20.50 -33.63 -1.03
C PHE A 830 -19.93 -35.06 -1.24
N TYR A 831 -20.29 -35.70 -2.35
CA TYR A 831 -19.59 -36.91 -2.83
C TYR A 831 -18.39 -36.49 -3.71
N PRO A 832 -17.17 -36.93 -3.39
CA PRO A 832 -16.04 -36.73 -4.28
C PRO A 832 -16.29 -37.45 -5.61
N PHE A 833 -16.05 -36.73 -6.70
CA PHE A 833 -16.16 -37.25 -8.05
C PHE A 833 -14.80 -37.87 -8.44
N ASN A 834 -14.84 -39.04 -9.10
CA ASN A 834 -13.85 -39.34 -10.12
C ASN A 834 -14.39 -38.67 -11.40
N VAL A 835 -14.02 -37.41 -11.62
CA VAL A 835 -14.26 -36.75 -12.92
C VAL A 835 -13.30 -37.34 -13.93
#